data_AF-A0A7C7T4C5-F1
#
_entry.id   AF-A0A7C7T4C5-F1
#
_cell.length_a   1.000
_cell.length_b   1.000
_cell.length_c   1.000
_cell.angle_alpha   90.00
_cell.angle_beta   90.00
_cell.angle_gamma   90.00
#
_symmetry.space_group_name_H-M   'P 1'
#
loop_
_entity.id
_entity.type
_entity.pdbx_description
1 polymer ?
#
loop_
_entity_poly.entity_id
_entity_poly.type
_entity_poly.pdbx_seq_one_letter_code
_entity_poly.pdbx_strand_id
1 'polypeptide(L)'
;MPKLALLVTVFLFFVFLLQQNSSGIFEDFEQLSTDHDLKLESDLISTDIRETQNNVKRYLVFGSGSFHDAYSQTKNLVYGVDSDSGFFSVGVFNQGQASKLSASGYHVIEDFPLDFHSKYATYNALSKHTQLGNIAQSMKVHDLYNNTGRGITIAIVDTGVDFSNPDIRESLLRDEDNKPVMLDADGQGLVITNSTFAAKISYLGTLQNYTKEFPENVTSTVYVKNDGVFLDIVQTGNGTDISVYNGLYPYVDFLPFDTPIFDGTLSHDMKIGKSKSDYIESKSRIYHLGVIYQPHMGFLQVVPVLVTDPNEAGVYDTITPDMSSSWMDYTKRASGDSTTKQNYDFDFTDEDPIIIGSGNELLLYDADLPQTEHFWERQADYSAGTVGAQIVDIYGVFSKKAKIDDKLGAVNGTLLPAMDKDGRFFGVMNDPFPHGTSSASVIASKGKMEYDIYNNTKKFSIKGIAPDVKILPVKALWFGDTIYAWLWTAGFDNVENSWIYTGGPRADIISNSWGISNFPNTGYAPGLDISSLILNALVTPGSLHENYTGVTIVSSAGNSGHGYGTIGAPGISSFGLSVGAVTNNDFVGYGLFKDQPRFGNTTDHSDHVVDFSSRGPGIIGDPKPDLMSIGAYGFVPTLVTKSSADSENEPFILFGGTSMSAPIVAGSAALVAESLNEKEIEYDPFKIRNILMSTADDIKNDPMTQGAGLVNALNAVRTVHGHGGKFIVHNDATFSNIKEVIDTSLHSFNSSSIGIDKFGISDNTFPMTSWFGGRLHPGENTTTEFTIENPTDKTLDITINPIILKLIEKSELDGITEVQLQDPILNKSKTYRPNYVKLTDLPIDVSQSNRTNIIPTDASLMVLNLRFPFDTFMNQTDTVYADDMKISSLYVYDWKDKNNDAEISSDELSLVNRGGSWGTVQEVRISDPSEKFDNEPVVGIYPVPERYSYWNGNTNKNSTSMDYTLSASYFGNKLWDNVSVNTQKISIPPKNSSKVSAVLSVPPDMQTGVYQGFMNFEGEHHEINVPVSVGVLSSVD
;
A
#
# COMPACT_ATOMS: atom_id res chain seq x y z
N MET A 1 33.53 8.34 -0.89
CA MET A 1 32.80 9.11 0.15
C MET A 1 31.34 8.66 0.09
N PRO A 2 30.94 7.65 0.87
CA PRO A 2 29.64 6.97 0.75
C PRO A 2 28.53 7.66 1.56
N LYS A 3 28.85 8.75 2.27
CA LYS A 3 27.92 9.44 3.18
C LYS A 3 26.76 10.16 2.50
N LEU A 4 26.81 10.41 1.18
CA LEU A 4 25.73 11.10 0.46
C LEU A 4 24.67 10.12 -0.05
N ALA A 5 25.07 8.92 -0.48
CA ALA A 5 24.14 7.86 -0.88
C ALA A 5 23.35 7.33 0.33
N LEU A 6 24.03 7.12 1.47
CA LEU A 6 23.40 6.70 2.72
C LEU A 6 22.40 7.75 3.26
N LEU A 7 22.71 9.04 3.09
CA LEU A 7 21.81 10.13 3.49
C LEU A 7 20.53 10.15 2.67
N VAL A 8 20.57 9.77 1.40
CA VAL A 8 19.39 9.70 0.53
C VAL A 8 18.54 8.47 0.87
N THR A 9 19.15 7.33 1.21
CA THR A 9 18.43 6.08 1.55
C THR A 9 17.80 6.11 2.94
N VAL A 10 18.51 6.63 3.96
CA VAL A 10 17.94 6.86 5.31
C VAL A 10 16.84 7.93 5.26
N PHE A 11 17.00 8.96 4.41
CA PHE A 11 15.99 9.98 4.19
C PHE A 11 14.76 9.46 3.44
N LEU A 12 14.90 8.52 2.51
CA LEU A 12 13.77 7.87 1.85
C LEU A 12 12.91 7.07 2.85
N PHE A 13 13.49 6.36 3.82
CA PHE A 13 12.73 5.60 4.81
C PHE A 13 12.12 6.46 5.94
N PHE A 14 12.84 7.49 6.41
CA PHE A 14 12.25 8.51 7.31
C PHE A 14 11.06 9.22 6.64
N VAL A 15 11.13 9.39 5.32
CA VAL A 15 10.05 9.92 4.48
C VAL A 15 8.93 8.90 4.24
N PHE A 16 9.17 7.59 4.20
CA PHE A 16 8.10 6.58 4.14
C PHE A 16 7.27 6.55 5.43
N LEU A 17 7.90 6.67 6.59
CA LEU A 17 7.21 6.85 7.88
C LEU A 17 6.51 8.22 7.96
N LEU A 18 7.12 9.29 7.44
CA LEU A 18 6.50 10.61 7.37
C LEU A 18 5.41 10.72 6.28
N GLN A 19 5.42 9.89 5.23
CA GLN A 19 4.38 9.86 4.19
C GLN A 19 3.12 9.10 4.65
N GLN A 20 3.27 8.13 5.57
CA GLN A 20 2.13 7.66 6.37
C GLN A 20 1.59 8.75 7.31
N ASN A 21 2.45 9.69 7.74
CA ASN A 21 2.07 10.81 8.62
C ASN A 21 1.69 12.12 7.88
N SER A 22 1.88 12.20 6.55
CA SER A 22 1.61 13.41 5.76
C SER A 22 0.25 13.38 5.06
N SER A 23 -0.51 12.30 5.19
CA SER A 23 -1.96 12.42 5.05
C SER A 23 -2.41 13.44 6.10
N GLY A 24 -3.19 14.42 5.68
CA GLY A 24 -3.41 15.57 6.52
C GLY A 24 -4.19 15.23 7.79
N ILE A 25 -3.62 15.64 8.93
CA ILE A 25 -4.22 15.57 10.27
C ILE A 25 -4.49 14.14 10.74
N PHE A 26 -3.40 13.42 11.03
CA PHE A 26 -3.42 12.25 11.90
C PHE A 26 -2.80 12.68 13.23
N GLU A 27 -3.65 13.15 14.13
CA GLU A 27 -3.37 13.07 15.56
C GLU A 27 -3.67 11.64 16.01
N ASP A 28 -2.78 11.08 16.81
CA ASP A 28 -2.88 9.74 17.41
C ASP A 28 -3.05 8.59 16.42
N PHE A 29 -2.08 8.41 15.53
CA PHE A 29 -1.45 7.10 15.59
C PHE A 29 -0.67 7.09 16.90
N GLU A 30 -1.13 6.29 17.88
CA GLU A 30 -0.14 5.37 18.42
C GLU A 30 0.47 4.70 17.19
N GLN A 31 1.59 5.27 16.75
CA GLN A 31 2.79 4.52 16.59
C GLN A 31 2.59 3.17 17.30
N LEU A 32 2.37 2.10 16.52
CA LEU A 32 3.40 1.06 16.54
C LEU A 32 4.70 1.85 16.48
N SER A 33 5.21 2.23 17.64
CA SER A 33 6.37 3.06 17.71
C SER A 33 7.41 2.26 16.97
N THR A 34 7.83 2.78 15.85
CA THR A 34 9.17 2.60 15.29
C THR A 34 10.22 3.23 16.22
N ASP A 35 9.99 3.11 17.53
CA ASP A 35 10.94 3.09 18.63
C ASP A 35 11.01 1.65 19.20
N HIS A 36 10.56 0.66 18.42
CA HIS A 36 11.24 -0.63 18.43
C HIS A 36 12.63 -0.35 17.86
N ASP A 37 13.56 0.01 18.74
CA ASP A 37 14.92 -0.51 18.60
C ASP A 37 14.73 -1.98 18.24
N LEU A 38 14.96 -2.32 16.97
CA LEU A 38 14.80 -3.67 16.46
C LEU A 38 15.63 -4.52 17.41
N LYS A 39 15.00 -5.40 18.19
CA LYS A 39 15.74 -6.25 19.12
C LYS A 39 16.46 -7.30 18.28
N LEU A 40 17.70 -6.98 17.93
CA LEU A 40 18.57 -7.75 17.03
C LEU A 40 19.05 -9.08 17.65
N GLU A 41 18.72 -9.33 18.91
CA GLU A 41 19.11 -10.52 19.66
C GLU A 41 18.05 -11.61 19.56
N SER A 42 18.51 -12.82 19.22
CA SER A 42 17.73 -14.05 19.20
C SER A 42 18.42 -15.07 20.11
N ASP A 43 17.64 -15.91 20.79
CA ASP A 43 18.23 -17.00 21.57
C ASP A 43 18.64 -18.19 20.68
N LEU A 44 18.17 -18.22 19.42
CA LEU A 44 18.44 -19.31 18.48
C LEU A 44 19.82 -19.19 17.84
N ILE A 45 20.35 -17.97 17.69
CA ILE A 45 21.67 -17.71 17.13
C ILE A 45 22.35 -16.56 17.87
N SER A 46 23.59 -16.79 18.31
CA SER A 46 24.40 -15.77 18.96
C SER A 46 25.20 -14.97 17.94
N THR A 47 25.27 -13.67 18.14
CA THR A 47 26.07 -12.72 17.36
C THR A 47 26.93 -11.92 18.33
N ASP A 48 28.20 -11.66 18.03
CA ASP A 48 29.12 -10.94 18.93
C ASP A 48 28.74 -9.45 19.00
N ILE A 49 27.71 -9.17 19.81
CA ILE A 49 27.06 -7.87 19.99
C ILE A 49 26.93 -7.63 21.48
N ARG A 50 27.34 -6.44 21.92
CA ARG A 50 27.14 -6.01 23.29
C ARG A 50 25.73 -5.46 23.46
N GLU A 51 24.94 -6.18 24.25
CA GLU A 51 23.62 -5.82 24.78
C GLU A 51 23.56 -4.44 25.44
N THR A 52 22.40 -3.78 25.28
CA THR A 52 21.68 -3.19 26.41
C THR A 52 20.19 -3.51 26.29
N GLN A 53 19.68 -4.38 27.16
CA GLN A 53 18.27 -4.74 27.28
C GLN A 53 17.46 -3.69 28.07
N ASN A 54 16.17 -3.58 27.74
CA ASN A 54 15.09 -3.65 28.73
C ASN A 54 13.78 -4.12 28.07
N ASN A 55 12.99 -4.92 28.79
CA ASN A 55 11.67 -5.40 28.38
C ASN A 55 10.70 -5.14 29.53
N VAL A 56 9.66 -4.37 29.27
CA VAL A 56 8.86 -3.77 30.32
C VAL A 56 7.45 -3.53 29.76
N LYS A 57 6.37 -3.84 30.52
CA LYS A 57 4.97 -3.59 30.12
C LYS A 57 4.36 -2.39 30.86
N ARG A 58 3.51 -1.60 30.18
CA ARG A 58 3.00 -0.31 30.66
C ARG A 58 1.77 -0.49 31.54
N TYR A 59 1.81 0.03 32.77
CA TYR A 59 0.68 0.07 33.69
C TYR A 59 0.46 1.51 34.17
N LEU A 60 -0.81 1.89 34.34
CA LEU A 60 -1.17 3.16 34.99
C LEU A 60 -1.16 2.96 36.51
N VAL A 61 -0.42 3.81 37.25
CA VAL A 61 -0.29 3.73 38.71
C VAL A 61 -0.66 5.06 39.33
N PHE A 62 -1.67 5.08 40.19
CA PHE A 62 -2.09 6.31 40.86
C PHE A 62 -2.56 6.10 42.30
N GLY A 63 -2.29 7.07 43.19
CA GLY A 63 -2.80 7.13 44.56
C GLY A 63 -2.19 8.27 45.38
N SER A 64 -2.42 8.30 46.70
CA SER A 64 -2.08 9.44 47.55
C SER A 64 -0.59 9.52 47.94
N GLY A 65 -0.06 10.74 48.07
CA GLY A 65 1.37 11.01 48.32
C GLY A 65 2.11 11.51 47.09
N SER A 66 3.46 11.55 47.16
CA SER A 66 4.31 12.04 46.08
C SER A 66 4.84 10.91 45.19
N PHE A 67 4.95 11.18 43.89
CA PHE A 67 5.61 10.43 42.85
C PHE A 67 7.01 9.96 43.29
N HIS A 68 7.73 10.78 44.05
CA HIS A 68 9.08 10.44 44.52
C HIS A 68 9.08 9.27 45.52
N ASP A 69 8.04 9.16 46.35
CA ASP A 69 7.92 8.10 47.34
C ASP A 69 7.64 6.75 46.66
N ALA A 70 6.81 6.73 45.62
CA ALA A 70 6.53 5.54 44.82
C ALA A 70 7.68 5.19 43.85
N TYR A 71 8.38 6.20 43.31
CA TYR A 71 9.57 6.04 42.47
C TYR A 71 10.69 5.31 43.22
N SER A 72 10.88 5.62 44.51
CA SER A 72 11.89 4.98 45.34
C SER A 72 11.69 3.46 45.51
N GLN A 73 10.45 2.95 45.34
CA GLN A 73 10.08 1.56 45.58
C GLN A 73 10.27 0.63 44.37
N THR A 74 10.14 1.14 43.13
CA THR A 74 10.23 0.31 41.90
C THR A 74 11.22 0.84 40.86
N LYS A 75 11.64 2.11 40.94
CA LYS A 75 12.63 2.79 40.07
C LYS A 75 12.38 2.78 38.55
N ASN A 76 11.29 2.18 38.08
CA ASN A 76 10.90 2.10 36.65
C ASN A 76 9.60 2.87 36.35
N LEU A 77 9.32 3.90 37.13
CA LEU A 77 8.29 4.90 36.82
C LEU A 77 8.89 5.89 35.84
N VAL A 78 8.39 5.95 34.61
CA VAL A 78 9.05 6.70 33.53
C VAL A 78 8.64 8.17 33.57
N TYR A 79 7.37 8.45 33.87
CA TYR A 79 6.88 9.79 34.14
C TYR A 79 5.74 9.75 35.15
N GLY A 80 5.78 10.66 36.12
CA GLY A 80 4.64 10.91 36.98
C GLY A 80 4.55 12.35 37.43
N VAL A 81 3.32 12.76 37.67
CA VAL A 81 2.94 14.13 38.02
C VAL A 81 2.39 14.09 39.43
N ASP A 82 2.93 14.96 40.27
CA ASP A 82 2.45 15.18 41.64
C ASP A 82 1.37 16.25 41.68
N SER A 83 0.35 15.99 42.47
CA SER A 83 -0.61 16.98 42.95
C SER A 83 -0.53 17.06 44.48
N ASP A 84 -1.09 18.11 45.08
CA ASP A 84 -1.11 18.30 46.54
C ASP A 84 -1.81 17.15 47.32
N SER A 85 -2.51 16.24 46.63
CA SER A 85 -3.29 15.14 47.22
C SER A 85 -2.91 13.74 46.74
N GLY A 86 -1.95 13.61 45.82
CA GLY A 86 -1.58 12.32 45.23
C GLY A 86 -0.79 12.45 43.94
N PHE A 87 -0.34 11.31 43.43
CA PHE A 87 0.44 11.24 42.20
C PHE A 87 -0.21 10.30 41.20
N PHE A 88 0.02 10.61 39.94
CA PHE A 88 -0.29 9.75 38.82
C PHE A 88 1.00 9.47 38.07
N SER A 89 1.28 8.20 37.80
CA SER A 89 2.52 7.80 37.17
C SER A 89 2.29 6.68 36.19
N VAL A 90 2.95 6.78 35.04
CA VAL A 90 3.04 5.72 34.06
C VAL A 90 4.35 5.01 34.34
N GLY A 91 4.23 3.78 34.82
CA GLY A 91 5.38 2.93 35.02
C GLY A 91 5.37 1.80 34.02
N VAL A 92 6.57 1.48 33.57
CA VAL A 92 6.76 0.29 32.79
C VAL A 92 7.34 -0.72 33.77
N PHE A 93 6.60 -1.79 34.04
CA PHE A 93 6.93 -2.77 35.07
C PHE A 93 6.89 -4.19 34.52
N ASN A 94 7.54 -5.10 35.23
CA ASN A 94 7.14 -6.50 35.18
C ASN A 94 5.96 -6.74 36.14
N GLN A 95 5.23 -7.83 35.92
CA GLN A 95 3.98 -8.13 36.64
C GLN A 95 4.18 -8.21 38.18
N GLY A 96 5.35 -8.63 38.64
CA GLY A 96 5.70 -8.67 40.06
C GLY A 96 5.87 -7.29 40.71
N GLN A 97 6.31 -6.28 39.94
CA GLN A 97 6.43 -4.88 40.38
C GLN A 97 5.05 -4.18 40.41
N ALA A 98 4.18 -4.45 39.43
CA ALA A 98 2.82 -3.93 39.39
C ALA A 98 1.97 -4.43 40.57
N SER A 99 2.05 -5.73 40.91
CA SER A 99 1.37 -6.30 42.08
C SER A 99 1.87 -5.73 43.41
N LYS A 100 3.16 -5.34 43.49
CA LYS A 100 3.77 -4.72 44.68
C LYS A 100 3.28 -3.30 44.92
N LEU A 101 3.08 -2.52 43.85
CA LEU A 101 2.53 -1.16 43.92
C LEU A 101 1.05 -1.20 44.31
N SER A 102 0.29 -2.17 43.80
CA SER A 102 -1.10 -2.35 44.21
C SER A 102 -1.24 -2.74 45.69
N ALA A 103 -0.36 -3.62 46.21
CA ALA A 103 -0.32 -3.98 47.63
C ALA A 103 0.11 -2.82 48.57
N SER A 104 0.82 -1.83 48.05
CA SER A 104 1.22 -0.60 48.76
C SER A 104 0.14 0.49 48.78
N GLY A 105 -1.06 0.22 48.22
CA GLY A 105 -2.21 1.12 48.27
C GLY A 105 -2.46 1.96 47.00
N TYR A 106 -1.82 1.63 45.87
CA TYR A 106 -1.99 2.32 44.57
C TYR A 106 -2.90 1.54 43.60
N HIS A 107 -3.61 2.22 42.69
CA HIS A 107 -4.55 1.60 41.73
C HIS A 107 -3.91 1.34 40.36
N VAL A 108 -4.23 0.18 39.73
CA VAL A 108 -3.63 -0.34 38.47
C VAL A 108 -4.68 -1.11 37.63
N ILE A 109 -4.95 -0.77 36.35
CA ILE A 109 -6.14 -1.28 35.57
C ILE A 109 -5.90 -1.39 34.02
N GLU A 110 -6.66 -2.26 33.30
CA GLU A 110 -6.66 -2.58 31.83
C GLU A 110 -8.12 -2.95 31.35
N ASP A 111 -8.57 -2.73 30.08
CA ASP A 111 -10.04 -2.67 29.68
C ASP A 111 -10.48 -3.16 28.23
N PHE A 112 -11.82 -3.31 27.96
CA PHE A 112 -12.60 -4.16 26.96
C PHE A 112 -13.73 -3.47 26.08
N PRO A 113 -14.45 -4.15 25.11
CA PRO A 113 -15.21 -3.56 23.94
C PRO A 113 -16.73 -3.96 23.64
N LEU A 114 -17.40 -3.32 22.61
CA LEU A 114 -18.75 -3.53 21.90
C LEU A 114 -18.97 -2.68 20.56
N ASP A 115 -20.08 -2.81 19.76
CA ASP A 115 -20.24 -3.13 18.27
C ASP A 115 -21.17 -2.27 17.29
N PHE A 116 -21.05 -2.24 15.90
CA PHE A 116 -22.04 -1.88 14.76
C PHE A 116 -21.57 -2.04 13.22
N HIS A 117 -22.43 -1.78 12.17
CA HIS A 117 -22.37 -2.17 10.68
C HIS A 117 -22.41 -1.07 9.55
N SER A 118 -21.96 -1.36 8.29
CA SER A 118 -21.91 -0.46 7.07
C SER A 118 -22.65 -0.93 5.75
N LYS A 119 -22.64 -0.09 4.67
CA LYS A 119 -23.35 -0.22 3.35
C LYS A 119 -22.67 -1.03 2.22
N TYR A 120 -21.37 -1.33 2.32
CA TYR A 120 -20.67 -2.23 1.37
C TYR A 120 -20.89 -3.72 1.69
N ALA A 121 -21.87 -3.96 2.57
CA ALA A 121 -22.11 -5.19 3.26
C ALA A 121 -23.48 -5.75 2.82
N THR A 122 -23.47 -6.83 2.03
CA THR A 122 -24.69 -7.58 1.71
C THR A 122 -24.98 -8.57 2.83
N TYR A 123 -26.09 -8.37 3.54
CA TYR A 123 -26.52 -9.23 4.65
C TYR A 123 -27.42 -10.36 4.16
N ASN A 124 -27.02 -11.61 4.40
CA ASN A 124 -27.87 -12.76 4.17
C ASN A 124 -28.67 -13.08 5.43
N ALA A 125 -29.98 -12.81 5.39
CA ALA A 125 -30.87 -13.01 6.53
C ALA A 125 -31.03 -14.47 7.00
N LEU A 126 -30.70 -15.45 6.15
CA LEU A 126 -30.78 -16.87 6.49
C LEU A 126 -29.50 -17.37 7.18
N SER A 127 -28.32 -16.93 6.74
CA SER A 127 -27.04 -17.33 7.34
C SER A 127 -26.52 -16.37 8.42
N LYS A 128 -27.14 -15.19 8.57
CA LYS A 128 -26.66 -14.08 9.43
C LYS A 128 -25.26 -13.56 9.08
N HIS A 129 -24.77 -13.89 7.88
CA HIS A 129 -23.44 -13.51 7.38
C HIS A 129 -23.50 -12.20 6.59
N THR A 130 -22.42 -11.42 6.64
CA THR A 130 -22.27 -10.18 5.88
C THR A 130 -21.05 -10.24 4.98
N GLN A 131 -21.19 -9.92 3.70
CA GLN A 131 -20.06 -9.90 2.76
C GLN A 131 -19.69 -8.47 2.39
N LEU A 132 -18.45 -8.08 2.66
CA LEU A 132 -17.82 -6.84 2.18
C LEU A 132 -17.19 -7.12 0.81
N GLY A 133 -17.56 -6.36 -0.24
CA GLY A 133 -16.94 -6.61 -1.55
C GLY A 133 -17.52 -5.94 -2.80
N ASN A 134 -18.62 -5.16 -2.77
CA ASN A 134 -19.14 -4.53 -4.01
C ASN A 134 -18.35 -3.29 -4.50
N ILE A 135 -17.03 -3.27 -4.26
CA ILE A 135 -16.16 -2.17 -4.69
C ILE A 135 -16.00 -2.21 -6.22
N ALA A 136 -16.03 -1.03 -6.87
CA ALA A 136 -16.02 -0.86 -8.33
C ALA A 136 -17.11 -1.65 -9.09
N GLN A 137 -18.21 -2.04 -8.40
CA GLN A 137 -19.27 -2.92 -8.91
C GLN A 137 -18.78 -4.31 -9.35
N SER A 138 -17.65 -4.77 -8.81
CA SER A 138 -17.02 -6.05 -9.19
C SER A 138 -17.90 -7.28 -8.93
N MET A 139 -18.65 -7.33 -7.82
CA MET A 139 -19.55 -8.46 -7.56
C MET A 139 -20.63 -8.61 -8.65
N LYS A 140 -21.14 -7.51 -9.19
CA LYS A 140 -22.09 -7.57 -10.32
C LYS A 140 -21.45 -8.12 -11.59
N VAL A 141 -20.14 -7.94 -11.79
CA VAL A 141 -19.41 -8.58 -12.88
C VAL A 141 -19.37 -10.08 -12.66
N HIS A 142 -19.01 -10.52 -11.45
CA HIS A 142 -18.97 -11.94 -11.08
C HIS A 142 -20.34 -12.60 -11.31
N ASP A 143 -21.42 -11.96 -10.85
CA ASP A 143 -22.77 -12.53 -10.92
C ASP A 143 -23.36 -12.55 -12.34
N LEU A 144 -23.12 -11.50 -13.13
CA LEU A 144 -23.75 -11.34 -14.45
C LEU A 144 -22.96 -11.96 -15.60
N TYR A 145 -21.64 -12.00 -15.49
CA TYR A 145 -20.76 -12.47 -16.55
C TYR A 145 -19.91 -13.68 -16.15
N ASN A 146 -19.85 -14.02 -14.86
CA ASN A 146 -18.96 -15.05 -14.32
C ASN A 146 -17.48 -14.72 -14.47
N ASN A 147 -17.12 -13.47 -14.80
CA ASN A 147 -15.73 -13.01 -14.88
C ASN A 147 -15.20 -12.71 -13.48
N THR A 148 -14.05 -13.28 -13.13
CA THR A 148 -13.44 -13.20 -11.80
C THR A 148 -11.92 -12.97 -11.86
N GLY A 149 -11.37 -12.70 -13.05
CA GLY A 149 -9.96 -12.50 -13.34
C GLY A 149 -9.23 -13.77 -13.81
N ARG A 150 -9.94 -14.83 -14.21
CA ARG A 150 -9.30 -16.11 -14.59
C ARG A 150 -8.42 -15.93 -15.82
N GLY A 151 -7.24 -16.57 -15.77
CA GLY A 151 -6.27 -16.52 -16.87
C GLY A 151 -5.49 -15.21 -16.96
N ILE A 152 -5.68 -14.29 -16.01
CA ILE A 152 -4.93 -13.03 -15.94
C ILE A 152 -3.93 -13.09 -14.78
N THR A 153 -2.72 -12.62 -15.04
CA THR A 153 -1.64 -12.50 -14.07
C THR A 153 -1.40 -11.03 -13.73
N ILE A 154 -1.41 -10.70 -12.44
CA ILE A 154 -1.08 -9.37 -11.94
C ILE A 154 0.22 -9.44 -11.12
N ALA A 155 1.19 -8.62 -11.47
CA ALA A 155 2.38 -8.41 -10.67
C ALA A 155 2.14 -7.33 -9.60
N ILE A 156 2.50 -7.65 -8.36
CA ILE A 156 2.48 -6.70 -7.23
C ILE A 156 3.93 -6.28 -6.99
N VAL A 157 4.29 -5.08 -7.45
CA VAL A 157 5.63 -4.50 -7.26
C VAL A 157 5.58 -3.64 -6.00
N ASP A 158 5.97 -4.23 -4.87
CA ASP A 158 5.77 -3.66 -3.53
C ASP A 158 6.84 -4.17 -2.52
N THR A 159 6.54 -4.15 -1.22
CA THR A 159 7.39 -4.64 -0.12
C THR A 159 7.58 -6.17 -0.07
N GLY A 160 6.81 -6.90 -0.88
CA GLY A 160 6.68 -8.35 -0.86
C GLY A 160 5.21 -8.76 -0.80
N VAL A 161 4.91 -10.06 -0.85
CA VAL A 161 3.55 -10.57 -0.60
C VAL A 161 3.68 -11.85 0.21
N ASP A 162 2.98 -11.92 1.34
CA ASP A 162 2.87 -13.13 2.15
C ASP A 162 1.56 -13.87 1.81
N PHE A 163 1.66 -15.13 1.37
CA PHE A 163 0.53 -15.97 0.99
C PHE A 163 0.00 -16.85 2.13
N SER A 164 0.36 -16.56 3.38
CA SER A 164 -0.08 -17.31 4.55
C SER A 164 -1.60 -17.29 4.71
N ASN A 165 -2.24 -16.20 4.32
CA ASN A 165 -3.68 -16.04 4.49
C ASN A 165 -4.47 -16.90 3.48
N PRO A 166 -5.38 -17.79 3.93
CA PRO A 166 -6.22 -18.63 3.06
C PRO A 166 -7.00 -17.87 1.98
N ASP A 167 -7.33 -16.60 2.21
CA ASP A 167 -8.06 -15.78 1.24
C ASP A 167 -7.23 -15.46 -0.01
N ILE A 168 -5.89 -15.43 0.08
CA ILE A 168 -5.03 -15.11 -1.07
C ILE A 168 -4.08 -16.24 -1.44
N ARG A 169 -3.93 -17.27 -0.59
CA ARG A 169 -2.97 -18.38 -0.75
C ARG A 169 -2.96 -19.02 -2.15
N GLU A 170 -4.14 -19.27 -2.72
CA GLU A 170 -4.30 -19.93 -4.03
C GLU A 170 -4.02 -19.01 -5.23
N SER A 171 -3.83 -17.71 -4.98
CA SER A 171 -3.54 -16.74 -6.04
C SER A 171 -2.07 -16.74 -6.45
N LEU A 172 -1.14 -17.28 -5.65
CA LEU A 172 0.28 -17.36 -6.02
C LEU A 172 0.47 -17.98 -7.42
N LEU A 173 1.18 -17.26 -8.30
CA LEU A 173 1.55 -17.73 -9.62
C LEU A 173 2.53 -18.91 -9.52
N ARG A 174 2.29 -19.92 -10.34
CA ARG A 174 3.13 -21.11 -10.44
C ARG A 174 3.41 -21.44 -11.90
N ASP A 175 4.58 -22.01 -12.16
CA ASP A 175 4.98 -22.47 -13.49
C ASP A 175 4.40 -23.87 -13.82
N GLU A 176 4.77 -24.42 -14.98
CA GLU A 176 4.32 -25.73 -15.45
C GLU A 176 4.79 -26.89 -14.56
N ASP A 177 5.89 -26.71 -13.82
CA ASP A 177 6.42 -27.66 -12.84
C ASP A 177 5.81 -27.45 -11.44
N ASN A 178 4.78 -26.60 -11.32
CA ASN A 178 4.12 -26.20 -10.08
C ASN A 178 5.03 -25.43 -9.10
N LYS A 179 6.17 -24.90 -9.56
CA LYS A 179 7.08 -24.08 -8.74
C LYS A 179 6.53 -22.66 -8.62
N PRO A 180 6.60 -22.03 -7.44
CA PRO A 180 6.29 -20.61 -7.28
C PRO A 180 7.10 -19.73 -8.23
N VAL A 181 6.45 -18.75 -8.84
CA VAL A 181 7.12 -17.70 -9.64
C VAL A 181 7.12 -16.42 -8.83
N MET A 182 8.28 -16.02 -8.32
CA MET A 182 8.43 -14.87 -7.42
C MET A 182 9.80 -14.20 -7.64
N LEU A 183 9.85 -12.88 -7.58
CA LEU A 183 11.09 -12.10 -7.74
C LEU A 183 11.33 -11.23 -6.51
N ASP A 184 12.51 -11.36 -5.90
CA ASP A 184 13.05 -10.39 -4.96
C ASP A 184 14.21 -9.63 -5.61
N ALA A 185 13.90 -8.43 -6.10
CA ALA A 185 14.88 -7.52 -6.69
C ALA A 185 15.66 -6.74 -5.63
N ASP A 186 15.15 -6.67 -4.39
CA ASP A 186 15.87 -6.05 -3.28
C ASP A 186 16.97 -6.95 -2.70
N GLY A 187 16.95 -8.25 -3.03
CA GLY A 187 17.97 -9.20 -2.61
C GLY A 187 17.88 -9.63 -1.13
N GLN A 188 16.78 -9.35 -0.43
CA GLN A 188 16.67 -9.58 1.02
C GLN A 188 16.43 -11.03 1.41
N GLY A 189 15.62 -11.73 0.63
CA GLY A 189 15.13 -13.07 0.90
C GLY A 189 16.16 -14.17 0.70
N LEU A 190 17.45 -13.83 0.56
CA LEU A 190 18.51 -14.82 0.36
C LEU A 190 18.83 -15.53 1.68
N VAL A 191 18.85 -16.85 1.64
CA VAL A 191 19.22 -17.68 2.80
C VAL A 191 20.46 -18.48 2.46
N ILE A 192 21.53 -18.33 3.25
CA ILE A 192 22.79 -19.06 3.07
C ILE A 192 22.74 -20.36 3.88
N THR A 193 23.06 -21.47 3.23
CA THR A 193 23.05 -22.83 3.80
C THR A 193 24.37 -23.56 3.51
N ASN A 194 25.48 -22.82 3.50
CA ASN A 194 26.80 -23.32 3.12
C ASN A 194 27.48 -24.17 4.23
N SER A 195 26.88 -24.26 5.42
CA SER A 195 27.42 -25.04 6.53
C SER A 195 27.03 -26.50 6.36
N THR A 196 28.01 -27.40 6.29
CA THR A 196 27.80 -28.79 5.88
C THR A 196 28.17 -29.81 6.96
N PHE A 197 27.34 -30.84 7.10
CA PHE A 197 27.52 -31.89 8.11
C PHE A 197 27.53 -33.26 7.45
N ALA A 198 28.63 -33.99 7.63
CA ALA A 198 28.79 -35.31 7.04
C ALA A 198 28.22 -36.43 7.92
N ALA A 199 27.36 -37.27 7.35
CA ALA A 199 26.86 -38.49 7.98
C ALA A 199 27.65 -39.73 7.55
N LYS A 200 27.98 -40.60 8.51
CA LYS A 200 28.58 -41.91 8.24
C LYS A 200 27.51 -42.99 8.35
N ILE A 201 27.06 -43.47 7.20
CA ILE A 201 26.01 -44.48 7.11
C ILE A 201 26.63 -45.83 6.74
N SER A 202 26.29 -46.87 7.49
CA SER A 202 26.74 -48.24 7.21
C SER A 202 26.05 -48.83 5.98
N TYR A 203 26.53 -49.96 5.47
CA TYR A 203 25.88 -50.65 4.36
C TYR A 203 24.42 -51.06 4.66
N LEU A 204 24.05 -51.15 5.95
CA LEU A 204 22.71 -51.48 6.43
C LEU A 204 21.81 -50.25 6.63
N GLY A 205 22.23 -49.07 6.16
CA GLY A 205 21.46 -47.83 6.32
C GLY A 205 21.49 -47.25 7.75
N THR A 206 22.35 -47.75 8.63
CA THR A 206 22.44 -47.28 10.02
C THR A 206 23.56 -46.27 10.22
N LEU A 207 23.26 -45.17 10.91
CA LEU A 207 24.22 -44.12 11.24
C LEU A 207 25.27 -44.57 12.26
N GLN A 208 26.50 -44.09 12.09
CA GLN A 208 27.66 -44.41 12.91
C GLN A 208 28.44 -43.15 13.26
N ASN A 209 29.04 -43.11 14.45
CA ASN A 209 29.88 -41.98 14.85
C ASN A 209 31.26 -42.04 14.17
N TYR A 210 31.80 -40.86 13.83
CA TYR A 210 33.20 -40.73 13.42
C TYR A 210 34.11 -40.90 14.63
N THR A 211 35.28 -41.52 14.43
CA THR A 211 36.19 -41.87 15.54
C THR A 211 37.51 -41.11 15.54
N LYS A 212 38.01 -40.60 14.40
CA LYS A 212 39.28 -39.83 14.32
C LYS A 212 39.40 -38.87 13.13
N GLU A 213 39.02 -39.27 11.92
CA GLU A 213 39.09 -38.45 10.70
C GLU A 213 37.72 -38.42 10.04
N PHE A 214 37.24 -37.22 9.74
CA PHE A 214 36.01 -36.95 8.98
C PHE A 214 36.37 -36.23 7.67
N PRO A 215 35.46 -36.16 6.69
CA PRO A 215 35.78 -35.63 5.35
C PRO A 215 36.43 -34.24 5.37
N GLU A 216 37.39 -33.97 4.48
CA GLU A 216 37.90 -32.62 4.27
C GLU A 216 36.82 -31.74 3.60
N ASN A 217 36.73 -30.47 4.00
CA ASN A 217 35.77 -29.47 3.49
C ASN A 217 34.30 -29.63 3.94
N VAL A 218 34.05 -30.21 5.12
CA VAL A 218 32.75 -30.09 5.80
C VAL A 218 32.89 -29.31 7.11
N THR A 219 31.83 -28.63 7.52
CA THR A 219 31.81 -27.83 8.76
C THR A 219 31.93 -28.72 9.99
N SER A 220 31.16 -29.81 10.06
CA SER A 220 31.18 -30.76 11.17
C SER A 220 30.59 -32.13 10.74
N THR A 221 30.18 -32.96 11.71
CA THR A 221 29.66 -34.31 11.48
C THR A 221 28.30 -34.56 12.12
N VAL A 222 27.63 -35.60 11.66
CA VAL A 222 26.43 -36.15 12.31
C VAL A 222 26.84 -37.24 13.28
N TYR A 223 26.22 -37.28 14.45
CA TYR A 223 26.50 -38.29 15.47
C TYR A 223 25.23 -38.80 16.17
N VAL A 224 25.37 -39.95 16.82
CA VAL A 224 24.29 -40.70 17.48
C VAL A 224 24.51 -40.68 18.99
N LYS A 225 23.45 -40.33 19.73
CA LYS A 225 23.29 -40.49 21.18
C LYS A 225 22.17 -41.49 21.48
N ASN A 226 21.92 -41.76 22.76
CA ASN A 226 20.87 -42.70 23.18
C ASN A 226 19.45 -42.20 22.89
N ASP A 227 19.27 -40.90 22.74
CA ASP A 227 18.01 -40.18 22.59
C ASP A 227 17.79 -39.58 21.20
N GLY A 228 18.73 -39.78 20.26
CA GLY A 228 18.56 -39.33 18.88
C GLY A 228 19.82 -39.29 18.05
N VAL A 229 19.68 -38.71 16.87
CA VAL A 229 20.73 -38.36 15.91
C VAL A 229 20.80 -36.86 15.80
N PHE A 230 22.01 -36.30 15.84
CA PHE A 230 22.22 -34.86 15.93
C PHE A 230 23.28 -34.37 14.96
N LEU A 231 23.14 -33.13 14.50
CA LEU A 231 24.23 -32.33 13.94
C LEU A 231 25.15 -31.90 15.08
N ASP A 232 26.44 -32.20 15.01
CA ASP A 232 27.43 -31.80 16.02
C ASP A 232 27.79 -30.32 15.87
N ILE A 233 26.97 -29.45 16.46
CA ILE A 233 27.11 -27.99 16.42
C ILE A 233 27.98 -27.51 17.58
N VAL A 234 27.81 -28.08 18.77
CA VAL A 234 28.51 -27.62 19.98
C VAL A 234 29.98 -28.03 19.99
N GLN A 235 30.32 -29.16 19.34
CA GLN A 235 31.67 -29.73 19.32
C GLN A 235 32.24 -29.90 20.75
N THR A 236 33.35 -29.24 21.08
CA THR A 236 33.99 -29.22 22.41
C THR A 236 33.55 -28.06 23.31
N GLY A 237 32.52 -27.29 22.94
CA GLY A 237 31.86 -26.30 23.82
C GLY A 237 31.87 -24.84 23.36
N ASN A 238 32.30 -24.52 22.13
CA ASN A 238 32.33 -23.14 21.61
C ASN A 238 31.18 -22.82 20.62
N GLY A 239 30.32 -23.80 20.29
CA GLY A 239 29.36 -23.65 19.20
C GLY A 239 30.01 -23.78 17.82
N THR A 240 29.20 -23.67 16.76
CA THR A 240 29.67 -23.65 15.37
C THR A 240 29.24 -22.34 14.72
N ASP A 241 30.21 -21.62 14.16
CA ASP A 241 29.97 -20.42 13.38
C ASP A 241 29.43 -20.80 11.99
N ILE A 242 28.35 -20.15 11.61
CA ILE A 242 27.70 -20.30 10.31
C ILE A 242 27.63 -18.94 9.62
N SER A 243 27.73 -18.93 8.29
CA SER A 243 27.49 -17.70 7.52
C SER A 243 26.00 -17.43 7.44
N VAL A 244 25.59 -16.24 7.89
CA VAL A 244 24.20 -15.80 7.87
C VAL A 244 24.07 -14.61 6.95
N TYR A 245 23.07 -14.66 6.05
CA TYR A 245 22.74 -13.52 5.22
C TYR A 245 21.98 -12.49 6.05
N ASN A 246 22.43 -11.23 5.99
CA ASN A 246 21.81 -10.16 6.74
C ASN A 246 20.65 -9.55 5.94
N GLY A 247 19.44 -10.11 6.09
CA GLY A 247 18.22 -9.54 5.51
C GLY A 247 17.87 -8.13 6.03
N LEU A 248 18.61 -7.61 7.02
CA LEU A 248 18.46 -6.24 7.53
C LEU A 248 19.44 -5.23 6.90
N TYR A 249 20.44 -5.69 6.15
CA TYR A 249 21.46 -4.82 5.55
C TYR A 249 20.87 -3.98 4.41
N PRO A 250 21.21 -2.68 4.27
CA PRO A 250 22.22 -1.90 5.01
C PRO A 250 21.70 -1.10 6.21
N TYR A 251 20.50 -1.38 6.73
CA TYR A 251 19.75 -0.44 7.57
C TYR A 251 20.15 -0.40 9.05
N VAL A 252 20.99 -1.32 9.53
CA VAL A 252 21.40 -1.36 10.95
C VAL A 252 22.77 -0.69 11.11
N ASP A 253 22.79 0.57 11.54
CA ASP A 253 24.00 1.41 11.75
C ASP A 253 24.90 0.97 12.95
N PHE A 254 24.83 -0.30 13.38
CA PHE A 254 25.66 -0.83 14.47
C PHE A 254 26.64 -1.88 13.97
N LEU A 255 27.94 -1.65 14.20
CA LEU A 255 28.96 -2.70 14.04
C LEU A 255 28.62 -3.90 14.94
N PRO A 256 28.64 -5.15 14.43
CA PRO A 256 29.31 -5.59 13.21
C PRO A 256 28.44 -5.70 11.93
N PHE A 257 27.21 -5.17 11.91
CA PHE A 257 26.25 -5.35 10.82
C PHE A 257 26.50 -4.54 9.53
N ASP A 258 27.70 -3.97 9.36
CA ASP A 258 28.12 -3.21 8.16
C ASP A 258 28.33 -4.07 6.90
N THR A 259 27.95 -5.35 6.94
CA THR A 259 28.16 -6.31 5.85
C THR A 259 26.89 -7.13 5.56
N PRO A 260 26.68 -7.52 4.29
CA PRO A 260 25.51 -8.33 3.88
C PRO A 260 25.57 -9.79 4.38
N ILE A 261 26.72 -10.21 4.94
CA ILE A 261 26.92 -11.54 5.52
C ILE A 261 27.68 -11.37 6.82
N PHE A 262 27.21 -11.99 7.90
CA PHE A 262 27.94 -12.06 9.16
C PHE A 262 28.09 -13.51 9.62
N ASP A 263 29.03 -13.73 10.54
CA ASP A 263 29.19 -15.02 11.21
C ASP A 263 28.27 -15.05 12.44
N GLY A 264 27.32 -15.99 12.46
CA GLY A 264 26.45 -16.25 13.60
C GLY A 264 26.80 -17.59 14.23
N THR A 265 26.82 -17.67 15.56
CA THR A 265 27.18 -18.88 16.30
C THR A 265 25.92 -19.60 16.79
N LEU A 266 25.71 -20.83 16.32
CA LEU A 266 24.71 -21.74 16.89
C LEU A 266 25.31 -22.46 18.10
N SER A 267 24.58 -22.51 19.21
CA SER A 267 25.08 -22.96 20.52
C SER A 267 24.47 -24.29 21.00
N HIS A 268 23.59 -24.90 20.23
CA HIS A 268 22.90 -26.14 20.57
C HIS A 268 22.98 -27.14 19.40
N ASP A 269 23.14 -28.43 19.71
CA ASP A 269 23.07 -29.49 18.71
C ASP A 269 21.64 -29.65 18.23
N MET A 270 21.46 -29.74 16.91
CA MET A 270 20.14 -29.88 16.28
C MET A 270 19.83 -31.33 15.98
N LYS A 271 18.64 -31.79 16.38
CA LYS A 271 18.22 -33.17 16.20
C LYS A 271 17.67 -33.39 14.80
N ILE A 272 18.12 -34.47 14.16
CA ILE A 272 17.70 -34.87 12.81
C ILE A 272 17.22 -36.32 12.74
N GLY A 273 17.16 -37.02 13.88
CA GLY A 273 16.61 -38.38 13.94
C GLY A 273 16.27 -38.85 15.34
N LYS A 274 15.27 -39.74 15.41
CA LYS A 274 14.82 -40.39 16.66
C LYS A 274 15.70 -41.59 17.01
N SER A 275 16.35 -42.20 16.04
CA SER A 275 17.31 -43.29 16.25
C SER A 275 18.31 -43.42 15.11
N LYS A 276 19.35 -44.23 15.28
CA LYS A 276 20.34 -44.51 14.22
C LYS A 276 19.78 -45.15 12.93
N SER A 277 18.50 -45.52 12.92
CA SER A 277 17.77 -46.10 11.78
C SER A 277 16.51 -45.31 11.41
N ASP A 278 16.22 -44.22 12.12
CA ASP A 278 15.06 -43.36 11.91
C ASP A 278 15.53 -41.90 12.03
N TYR A 279 15.87 -41.33 10.88
CA TYR A 279 16.47 -40.00 10.73
C TYR A 279 16.10 -39.41 9.36
N ILE A 280 16.17 -38.09 9.23
CA ILE A 280 15.94 -37.36 7.99
C ILE A 280 17.00 -37.80 6.97
N GLU A 281 16.60 -38.34 5.83
CA GLU A 281 17.52 -38.90 4.84
C GLU A 281 18.15 -37.82 3.95
N SER A 282 19.46 -37.90 3.77
CA SER A 282 20.20 -37.21 2.71
C SER A 282 20.96 -38.26 1.90
N LYS A 283 20.71 -38.34 0.58
CA LYS A 283 21.32 -39.39 -0.27
C LYS A 283 22.80 -39.15 -0.52
N SER A 284 23.23 -37.90 -0.62
CA SER A 284 24.66 -37.53 -0.64
C SER A 284 25.36 -37.78 0.70
N ARG A 285 24.58 -37.96 1.79
CA ARG A 285 25.05 -38.06 3.18
C ARG A 285 25.65 -36.75 3.70
N ILE A 286 25.34 -35.64 3.04
CA ILE A 286 25.78 -34.29 3.41
C ILE A 286 24.53 -33.46 3.67
N TYR A 287 24.40 -32.98 4.91
CA TYR A 287 23.33 -32.10 5.34
C TYR A 287 23.82 -30.66 5.26
N HIS A 288 22.96 -29.77 4.77
CA HIS A 288 23.23 -28.33 4.74
C HIS A 288 22.43 -27.65 5.84
N LEU A 289 23.03 -26.69 6.54
CA LEU A 289 22.42 -25.93 7.62
C LEU A 289 22.57 -24.44 7.33
N GLY A 290 21.50 -23.69 7.60
CA GLY A 290 21.48 -22.24 7.53
C GLY A 290 20.44 -21.65 8.45
N VAL A 291 20.26 -20.33 8.36
CA VAL A 291 19.30 -19.57 9.16
C VAL A 291 18.64 -18.49 8.30
N ILE A 292 17.31 -18.46 8.29
CA ILE A 292 16.54 -17.32 7.80
C ILE A 292 16.68 -16.21 8.84
N TYR A 293 17.14 -15.04 8.42
CA TYR A 293 17.34 -13.86 9.29
C TYR A 293 16.75 -12.64 8.60
N GLN A 294 15.54 -12.25 8.99
CA GLN A 294 14.76 -11.24 8.26
C GLN A 294 13.86 -10.40 9.18
N PRO A 295 13.44 -9.19 8.75
CA PRO A 295 12.44 -8.41 9.46
C PRO A 295 11.05 -9.02 9.24
N HIS A 296 10.21 -9.00 10.28
CA HIS A 296 8.82 -9.47 10.23
C HIS A 296 7.94 -8.70 11.22
N MET A 297 6.96 -7.95 10.71
CA MET A 297 6.05 -7.10 11.50
C MET A 297 6.75 -6.17 12.51
N GLY A 298 7.92 -5.62 12.15
CA GLY A 298 8.71 -4.76 13.03
C GLY A 298 9.62 -5.49 14.03
N PHE A 299 9.65 -6.82 14.02
CA PHE A 299 10.54 -7.64 14.85
C PHE A 299 11.53 -8.45 14.01
N LEU A 300 12.61 -8.93 14.64
CA LEU A 300 13.50 -9.90 14.02
C LEU A 300 12.86 -11.31 14.02
N GLN A 301 12.83 -11.94 12.86
CA GLN A 301 12.47 -13.34 12.66
C GLN A 301 13.73 -14.16 12.34
N VAL A 302 13.92 -15.25 13.10
CA VAL A 302 15.07 -16.15 12.97
C VAL A 302 14.56 -17.57 12.88
N VAL A 303 14.84 -18.26 11.77
CA VAL A 303 14.40 -19.65 11.54
C VAL A 303 15.61 -20.50 11.17
N PRO A 304 16.08 -21.41 12.03
CA PRO A 304 17.04 -22.45 11.63
C PRO A 304 16.46 -23.35 10.54
N VAL A 305 17.26 -23.70 9.53
CA VAL A 305 16.80 -24.48 8.38
C VAL A 305 17.80 -25.58 8.01
N LEU A 306 17.28 -26.79 7.83
CA LEU A 306 18.02 -27.94 7.32
C LEU A 306 17.71 -28.14 5.84
N VAL A 307 18.73 -28.31 5.00
CA VAL A 307 18.59 -28.56 3.56
C VAL A 307 19.17 -29.92 3.20
N THR A 308 18.37 -30.72 2.48
CA THR A 308 18.66 -32.13 2.16
C THR A 308 18.30 -32.49 0.71
N ASP A 309 18.79 -33.66 0.29
CA ASP A 309 18.66 -34.21 -1.06
C ASP A 309 18.05 -35.63 -1.05
N PRO A 310 16.83 -35.81 -0.49
CA PRO A 310 16.22 -37.13 -0.34
C PRO A 310 15.85 -37.76 -1.69
N ASN A 311 15.63 -36.96 -2.74
CA ASN A 311 15.19 -37.44 -4.04
C ASN A 311 16.36 -37.89 -4.93
N GLU A 312 17.38 -37.06 -5.10
CA GLU A 312 18.55 -37.34 -5.93
C GLU A 312 19.83 -36.88 -5.23
N ALA A 313 20.85 -37.76 -5.15
CA ALA A 313 22.09 -37.45 -4.46
C ALA A 313 22.82 -36.27 -5.12
N GLY A 314 23.08 -35.21 -4.36
CA GLY A 314 23.74 -33.99 -4.83
C GLY A 314 22.82 -33.01 -5.55
N VAL A 315 21.50 -33.22 -5.52
CA VAL A 315 20.49 -32.26 -5.97
C VAL A 315 19.62 -31.92 -4.77
N TYR A 316 19.94 -30.81 -4.11
CA TYR A 316 19.22 -30.37 -2.93
C TYR A 316 17.90 -29.71 -3.34
N ASP A 317 16.80 -30.16 -2.75
CA ASP A 317 15.45 -29.74 -3.12
C ASP A 317 14.47 -29.65 -1.94
N THR A 318 14.92 -30.06 -0.75
CA THR A 318 14.08 -30.23 0.44
C THR A 318 14.61 -29.40 1.60
N ILE A 319 13.76 -28.54 2.16
CA ILE A 319 14.05 -27.61 3.27
C ILE A 319 13.17 -28.00 4.46
N THR A 320 13.76 -28.24 5.63
CA THR A 320 13.05 -28.51 6.89
C THR A 320 13.34 -27.36 7.86
N PRO A 321 12.39 -26.44 8.06
CA PRO A 321 12.53 -25.30 8.97
C PRO A 321 12.16 -25.66 10.41
N ASP A 322 12.92 -25.19 11.39
CA ASP A 322 12.58 -25.27 12.82
C ASP A 322 11.61 -24.12 13.18
N MET A 323 10.35 -24.32 12.81
CA MET A 323 9.30 -23.31 12.94
C MET A 323 8.79 -23.21 14.37
N SER A 324 8.77 -24.31 15.12
CA SER A 324 8.37 -24.36 16.53
C SER A 324 9.29 -23.51 17.41
N SER A 325 10.62 -23.68 17.27
CA SER A 325 11.58 -22.84 18.01
C SER A 325 11.54 -21.39 17.53
N SER A 326 11.37 -21.15 16.23
CA SER A 326 11.22 -19.79 15.67
C SER A 326 9.99 -19.07 16.22
N TRP A 327 8.85 -19.74 16.31
CA TRP A 327 7.62 -19.18 16.86
C TRP A 327 7.78 -18.77 18.33
N MET A 328 8.41 -19.62 19.14
CA MET A 328 8.71 -19.33 20.55
C MET A 328 9.63 -18.13 20.71
N ASP A 329 10.68 -18.06 19.89
CA ASP A 329 11.67 -16.97 19.90
C ASP A 329 11.03 -15.65 19.41
N TYR A 330 10.22 -15.70 18.36
CA TYR A 330 9.50 -14.54 17.81
C TYR A 330 8.46 -13.99 18.79
N THR A 331 7.56 -14.82 19.31
CA THR A 331 6.50 -14.38 20.23
C THR A 331 7.05 -13.87 21.55
N LYS A 332 8.16 -14.43 22.05
CA LYS A 332 8.91 -13.88 23.17
C LYS A 332 9.31 -12.42 22.91
N ARG A 333 9.86 -12.12 21.73
CA ARG A 333 10.21 -10.74 21.33
C ARG A 333 8.98 -9.85 21.14
N ALA A 334 8.02 -10.30 20.34
CA ALA A 334 6.83 -9.53 19.97
C ALA A 334 5.96 -9.16 21.19
N SER A 335 5.87 -10.04 22.18
CA SER A 335 5.14 -9.80 23.42
C SER A 335 5.91 -8.99 24.47
N GLY A 336 7.19 -8.69 24.23
CA GLY A 336 8.06 -8.00 25.17
C GLY A 336 8.45 -8.83 26.41
N ASP A 337 8.47 -10.17 26.30
CA ASP A 337 8.89 -11.05 27.40
C ASP A 337 10.41 -11.28 27.37
N SER A 338 11.15 -10.74 28.36
CA SER A 338 12.60 -11.01 28.53
C SER A 338 12.92 -11.99 29.65
N THR A 339 11.90 -12.42 30.40
CA THR A 339 12.11 -13.10 31.69
C THR A 339 11.86 -14.59 31.62
N THR A 340 10.99 -15.02 30.69
CA THR A 340 10.68 -16.43 30.52
C THR A 340 11.83 -17.10 29.78
N LYS A 341 12.48 -18.06 30.46
CA LYS A 341 13.43 -18.95 29.81
C LYS A 341 12.65 -19.92 28.94
N GLN A 342 12.79 -19.78 27.64
CA GLN A 342 12.20 -20.69 26.67
C GLN A 342 12.98 -22.00 26.63
N ASN A 343 12.26 -23.08 26.35
CA ASN A 343 12.85 -24.40 26.15
C ASN A 343 12.68 -24.79 24.68
N TYR A 344 13.54 -24.23 23.84
CA TYR A 344 13.67 -24.60 22.43
C TYR A 344 14.07 -26.08 22.34
N ASP A 345 13.42 -26.83 21.46
CA ASP A 345 13.68 -28.25 21.24
C ASP A 345 14.80 -28.50 20.22
N PHE A 346 15.01 -27.56 19.29
CA PHE A 346 16.00 -27.64 18.21
C PHE A 346 15.90 -28.99 17.46
N ASP A 347 14.67 -29.43 17.19
CA ASP A 347 14.35 -30.72 16.59
C ASP A 347 13.77 -30.50 15.19
N PHE A 348 14.42 -31.04 14.17
CA PHE A 348 13.87 -31.00 12.80
C PHE A 348 12.94 -32.20 12.54
N THR A 349 12.83 -33.16 13.47
CA THR A 349 12.12 -34.45 13.23
C THR A 349 10.61 -34.40 13.48
N ASP A 350 10.13 -33.30 14.04
CA ASP A 350 8.73 -32.94 14.24
C ASP A 350 8.28 -31.79 13.34
N GLU A 351 9.17 -31.30 12.47
CA GLU A 351 8.88 -30.25 11.50
C GLU A 351 8.52 -30.83 10.13
N ASP A 352 7.65 -30.11 9.41
CA ASP A 352 7.22 -30.52 8.08
C ASP A 352 8.25 -30.12 7.01
N PRO A 353 8.78 -31.07 6.20
CA PRO A 353 9.70 -30.77 5.12
C PRO A 353 8.97 -30.12 3.93
N ILE A 354 9.61 -29.11 3.35
CA ILE A 354 9.16 -28.37 2.18
C ILE A 354 9.98 -28.78 0.96
N ILE A 355 9.30 -29.22 -0.08
CA ILE A 355 9.91 -29.55 -1.38
C ILE A 355 9.46 -28.50 -2.40
N ILE A 356 10.40 -27.90 -3.11
CA ILE A 356 10.08 -26.89 -4.14
C ILE A 356 9.32 -27.54 -5.30
N GLY A 357 8.15 -26.98 -5.65
CA GLY A 357 7.24 -27.52 -6.67
C GLY A 357 6.18 -28.48 -6.11
N SER A 358 6.20 -28.77 -4.80
CA SER A 358 5.19 -29.63 -4.16
C SER A 358 3.81 -28.98 -4.07
N GLY A 359 3.73 -27.65 -4.14
CA GLY A 359 2.51 -26.90 -3.82
C GLY A 359 2.40 -26.49 -2.35
N ASN A 360 3.35 -26.90 -1.49
CA ASN A 360 3.36 -26.61 -0.05
C ASN A 360 4.63 -25.84 0.37
N GLU A 361 4.97 -24.77 -0.34
CA GLU A 361 6.18 -23.96 -0.11
C GLU A 361 6.01 -22.85 0.95
N LEU A 362 4.90 -22.86 1.70
CA LEU A 362 4.59 -21.86 2.71
C LEU A 362 5.22 -22.26 4.05
N LEU A 363 5.97 -21.34 4.66
CA LEU A 363 6.57 -21.53 5.97
C LEU A 363 5.55 -21.15 7.04
N LEU A 364 4.67 -22.09 7.40
CA LEU A 364 3.57 -21.88 8.33
C LEU A 364 3.70 -22.74 9.58
N TYR A 365 3.27 -22.18 10.72
CA TYR A 365 3.22 -22.91 11.98
C TYR A 365 1.90 -22.66 12.71
N ASP A 366 1.37 -23.73 13.31
CA ASP A 366 0.13 -23.77 14.09
C ASP A 366 0.50 -24.18 15.51
N ALA A 367 0.44 -23.23 16.43
CA ALA A 367 0.85 -23.38 17.82
C ALA A 367 -0.21 -24.12 18.66
N ASP A 368 -1.45 -24.20 18.17
CA ASP A 368 -2.57 -24.82 18.87
C ASP A 368 -2.57 -26.36 18.73
N LEU A 369 -1.59 -26.93 18.01
CA LEU A 369 -1.44 -28.38 17.87
C LEU A 369 -1.07 -29.06 19.21
N PRO A 370 -1.70 -30.21 19.56
CA PRO A 370 -2.67 -30.99 18.79
C PRO A 370 -4.13 -30.73 19.23
N GLN A 371 -4.46 -29.59 19.82
CA GLN A 371 -5.64 -29.41 20.68
C GLN A 371 -6.99 -29.35 19.93
N THR A 372 -7.02 -29.32 18.59
CA THR A 372 -8.27 -29.32 17.81
C THR A 372 -8.52 -30.67 17.12
N GLU A 373 -9.62 -31.35 17.47
CA GLU A 373 -10.03 -32.64 16.86
C GLU A 373 -10.47 -32.50 15.38
N HIS A 374 -10.63 -31.27 14.88
CA HIS A 374 -11.17 -30.98 13.55
C HIS A 374 -10.13 -30.34 12.64
N PHE A 375 -9.60 -31.12 11.68
CA PHE A 375 -8.56 -30.70 10.74
C PHE A 375 -8.92 -29.44 9.91
N TRP A 376 -10.21 -29.18 9.70
CA TRP A 376 -10.71 -28.03 8.94
C TRP A 376 -10.83 -26.73 9.75
N GLU A 377 -10.66 -26.77 11.08
CA GLU A 377 -10.63 -25.59 11.97
C GLU A 377 -9.21 -25.03 12.15
N ARG A 378 -8.20 -25.65 11.53
CA ARG A 378 -6.78 -25.30 11.66
C ARG A 378 -6.46 -24.01 10.92
N GLN A 379 -5.93 -23.02 11.63
CA GLN A 379 -5.38 -21.78 11.07
C GLN A 379 -3.95 -21.64 11.58
N ALA A 380 -3.02 -21.31 10.69
CA ALA A 380 -1.64 -21.05 11.09
C ALA A 380 -1.57 -19.75 11.90
N ASP A 381 -0.78 -19.75 12.96
CA ASP A 381 -0.56 -18.61 13.85
C ASP A 381 0.68 -17.78 13.44
N TYR A 382 1.52 -18.36 12.59
CA TYR A 382 2.83 -17.83 12.28
C TYR A 382 3.21 -18.10 10.83
N SER A 383 3.80 -17.09 10.19
CA SER A 383 4.36 -17.18 8.85
C SER A 383 5.81 -16.71 8.86
N ALA A 384 6.68 -17.41 8.14
CA ALA A 384 8.02 -16.95 7.78
C ALA A 384 8.18 -16.67 6.27
N GLY A 385 7.06 -16.55 5.56
CA GLY A 385 7.00 -16.29 4.13
C GLY A 385 6.88 -17.55 3.28
N THR A 386 7.28 -17.45 2.01
CA THR A 386 7.15 -18.52 1.01
C THR A 386 8.50 -18.85 0.40
N VAL A 387 8.88 -20.12 0.39
CA VAL A 387 10.11 -20.59 -0.25
C VAL A 387 9.96 -20.60 -1.78
N GLY A 388 11.04 -20.31 -2.49
CA GLY A 388 11.11 -20.46 -3.94
C GLY A 388 11.27 -19.14 -4.69
N ALA A 389 11.67 -18.06 -4.01
CA ALA A 389 11.88 -16.77 -4.65
C ALA A 389 13.18 -16.74 -5.45
N GLN A 390 13.14 -16.19 -6.67
CA GLN A 390 14.36 -15.85 -7.39
C GLN A 390 14.90 -14.53 -6.82
N ILE A 391 16.17 -14.52 -6.42
CA ILE A 391 16.76 -13.40 -5.69
C ILE A 391 17.81 -12.72 -6.57
N VAL A 392 17.74 -11.40 -6.71
CA VAL A 392 18.82 -10.64 -7.36
C VAL A 392 19.98 -10.51 -6.37
N ASP A 393 21.14 -11.07 -6.71
CA ASP A 393 22.37 -10.98 -5.90
C ASP A 393 23.01 -9.60 -6.04
N ILE A 394 22.42 -8.60 -5.38
CA ILE A 394 22.82 -7.19 -5.45
C ILE A 394 24.15 -6.88 -4.76
N TYR A 395 24.66 -7.79 -3.93
CA TYR A 395 25.94 -7.65 -3.23
C TYR A 395 27.04 -8.55 -3.81
N GLY A 396 26.72 -9.37 -4.81
CA GLY A 396 27.69 -10.27 -5.43
C GLY A 396 28.17 -11.38 -4.49
N VAL A 397 27.35 -11.78 -3.52
CA VAL A 397 27.66 -12.83 -2.52
C VAL A 397 28.05 -14.13 -3.21
N PHE A 398 27.29 -14.54 -4.22
CA PHE A 398 27.52 -15.77 -4.96
C PHE A 398 28.09 -15.52 -6.35
N SER A 399 27.65 -14.44 -7.00
CA SER A 399 28.02 -14.11 -8.37
C SER A 399 29.37 -13.39 -8.49
N LYS A 400 29.85 -12.73 -7.42
CA LYS A 400 31.00 -11.81 -7.40
C LYS A 400 30.90 -10.65 -8.41
N LYS A 401 29.71 -10.42 -8.97
CA LYS A 401 29.41 -9.42 -10.00
C LYS A 401 28.15 -8.69 -9.60
N ALA A 402 28.32 -7.54 -8.95
CA ALA A 402 27.23 -6.61 -8.70
C ALA A 402 27.71 -5.17 -8.94
N LYS A 403 26.84 -4.33 -9.49
CA LYS A 403 27.07 -2.89 -9.61
C LYS A 403 25.83 -2.14 -9.14
N ILE A 404 26.05 -1.25 -8.18
CA ILE A 404 25.07 -0.27 -7.72
C ILE A 404 25.35 1.05 -8.45
N ASP A 405 24.31 1.65 -9.02
CA ASP A 405 24.32 2.99 -9.61
C ASP A 405 23.77 4.01 -8.60
N ASP A 406 24.42 5.15 -8.52
CA ASP A 406 24.11 6.18 -7.53
C ASP A 406 22.71 6.81 -7.67
N LYS A 407 22.03 6.63 -8.82
CA LYS A 407 20.69 7.17 -9.08
C LYS A 407 19.61 6.11 -9.25
N LEU A 408 19.99 4.92 -9.69
CA LEU A 408 19.07 3.87 -10.12
C LEU A 408 19.09 2.63 -9.22
N GLY A 409 19.92 2.62 -8.17
CA GLY A 409 20.01 1.49 -7.24
C GLY A 409 20.83 0.33 -7.80
N ALA A 410 20.46 -0.91 -7.49
CA ALA A 410 21.22 -2.11 -7.89
C ALA A 410 21.09 -2.48 -9.38
N VAL A 411 21.47 -1.57 -10.29
CA VAL A 411 21.25 -1.70 -11.76
C VAL A 411 21.83 -2.94 -12.44
N ASN A 412 22.65 -3.74 -11.75
CA ASN A 412 23.27 -4.93 -12.32
C ASN A 412 23.60 -5.94 -11.22
N GLY A 413 22.62 -6.77 -10.87
CA GLY A 413 22.79 -7.97 -10.04
C GLY A 413 22.57 -9.25 -10.85
N THR A 414 23.11 -10.37 -10.36
CA THR A 414 22.86 -11.68 -10.98
C THR A 414 21.59 -12.28 -10.39
N LEU A 415 20.61 -12.62 -11.23
CA LEU A 415 19.42 -13.34 -10.77
C LEU A 415 19.80 -14.77 -10.37
N LEU A 416 19.68 -15.07 -9.09
CA LEU A 416 19.86 -16.40 -8.55
C LEU A 416 18.59 -17.24 -8.77
N PRO A 417 18.73 -18.55 -9.01
CA PRO A 417 17.58 -19.44 -9.01
C PRO A 417 16.93 -19.51 -7.63
N ALA A 418 15.69 -19.99 -7.58
CA ALA A 418 14.94 -20.23 -6.35
C ALA A 418 15.72 -21.05 -5.31
N MET A 419 16.53 -22.00 -5.78
CA MET A 419 17.41 -22.82 -4.96
C MET A 419 18.66 -23.20 -5.73
N ASP A 420 19.80 -23.16 -5.05
CA ASP A 420 21.06 -23.65 -5.59
C ASP A 420 21.06 -25.18 -5.62
N LYS A 421 21.39 -25.76 -6.78
CA LYS A 421 21.44 -27.21 -6.97
C LYS A 421 22.37 -27.93 -5.97
N ASP A 422 23.43 -27.25 -5.51
CA ASP A 422 24.43 -27.78 -4.59
C ASP A 422 24.07 -27.44 -3.12
N GLY A 423 22.85 -26.95 -2.85
CA GLY A 423 22.32 -26.71 -1.50
C GLY A 423 22.93 -25.53 -0.77
N ARG A 424 23.66 -24.63 -1.46
CA ARG A 424 24.40 -23.53 -0.82
C ARG A 424 23.54 -22.34 -0.42
N PHE A 425 22.40 -22.16 -1.07
CA PHE A 425 21.42 -21.12 -0.76
C PHE A 425 20.03 -21.47 -1.31
N PHE A 426 19.02 -20.76 -0.82
CA PHE A 426 17.68 -20.68 -1.41
C PHE A 426 17.06 -19.29 -1.17
N GLY A 427 15.98 -18.98 -1.88
CA GLY A 427 15.26 -17.71 -1.75
C GLY A 427 13.90 -17.83 -1.06
N VAL A 428 13.55 -16.83 -0.26
CA VAL A 428 12.28 -16.69 0.46
C VAL A 428 11.61 -15.37 0.09
N MET A 429 10.32 -15.40 -0.23
CA MET A 429 9.48 -14.21 -0.36
C MET A 429 8.77 -13.95 0.96
N ASN A 430 9.04 -12.80 1.58
CA ASN A 430 8.35 -12.33 2.77
C ASN A 430 7.85 -10.88 2.59
N ASP A 431 6.84 -10.51 3.36
CA ASP A 431 6.35 -9.14 3.41
C ASP A 431 6.52 -8.54 4.82
N PRO A 432 7.65 -7.86 5.10
CA PRO A 432 8.01 -7.43 6.46
C PRO A 432 7.03 -6.38 7.02
N PHE A 433 6.42 -5.61 6.12
CA PHE A 433 5.34 -4.68 6.40
C PHE A 433 4.21 -5.04 5.45
N PRO A 434 3.01 -5.44 5.91
CA PRO A 434 2.00 -6.12 5.08
C PRO A 434 1.32 -5.25 4.00
N HIS A 435 2.01 -4.24 3.46
CA HIS A 435 1.53 -3.30 2.44
C HIS A 435 1.32 -3.99 1.09
N GLY A 436 2.31 -4.76 0.61
CA GLY A 436 2.16 -5.54 -0.63
C GLY A 436 1.15 -6.68 -0.48
N THR A 437 1.11 -7.33 0.68
CA THR A 437 0.09 -8.35 1.03
C THR A 437 -1.31 -7.74 0.99
N SER A 438 -1.49 -6.56 1.58
CA SER A 438 -2.78 -5.83 1.56
C SER A 438 -3.18 -5.44 0.14
N SER A 439 -2.23 -4.96 -0.68
CA SER A 439 -2.46 -4.64 -2.09
C SER A 439 -2.89 -5.88 -2.89
N ALA A 440 -2.25 -7.04 -2.66
CA ALA A 440 -2.64 -8.31 -3.27
C ALA A 440 -4.05 -8.75 -2.81
N SER A 441 -4.36 -8.62 -1.53
CA SER A 441 -5.67 -8.98 -0.95
C SER A 441 -6.84 -8.17 -1.52
N VAL A 442 -6.65 -6.87 -1.77
CA VAL A 442 -7.65 -6.03 -2.43
C VAL A 442 -8.08 -6.61 -3.79
N ILE A 443 -7.15 -7.22 -4.50
CA ILE A 443 -7.38 -7.81 -5.82
C ILE A 443 -7.93 -9.23 -5.69
N ALA A 444 -7.18 -10.10 -5.02
CA ALA A 444 -7.26 -11.55 -5.19
C ALA A 444 -7.95 -12.28 -4.03
N SER A 445 -8.40 -11.57 -2.98
CA SER A 445 -9.06 -12.24 -1.86
C SER A 445 -10.27 -13.06 -2.31
N LYS A 446 -10.28 -14.35 -1.96
CA LYS A 446 -11.40 -15.25 -2.21
C LYS A 446 -12.58 -15.01 -1.28
N GLY A 447 -12.38 -14.34 -0.14
CA GLY A 447 -13.38 -14.17 0.92
C GLY A 447 -13.84 -15.51 1.52
N LYS A 448 -12.92 -16.45 1.70
CA LYS A 448 -13.16 -17.76 2.35
C LYS A 448 -13.20 -17.63 3.86
N MET A 449 -12.41 -16.71 4.41
CA MET A 449 -12.36 -16.48 5.85
C MET A 449 -13.49 -15.57 6.32
N GLU A 450 -13.82 -15.74 7.59
CA GLU A 450 -14.83 -14.99 8.30
C GLU A 450 -14.18 -14.20 9.42
N TYR A 451 -14.40 -12.89 9.41
CA TYR A 451 -13.77 -11.94 10.29
C TYR A 451 -14.78 -11.31 11.24
N ASP A 452 -14.45 -11.20 12.51
CA ASP A 452 -15.07 -10.32 13.46
C ASP A 452 -14.41 -8.93 13.46
N ILE A 453 -14.89 -8.07 12.55
CA ILE A 453 -14.42 -6.69 12.43
C ILE A 453 -15.02 -5.79 13.53
N TYR A 454 -16.25 -6.09 13.93
CA TYR A 454 -17.00 -5.32 14.91
C TYR A 454 -17.55 -6.31 15.95
N ASN A 455 -16.77 -6.57 17.00
CA ASN A 455 -17.13 -7.09 18.32
C ASN A 455 -18.18 -8.25 18.43
N ASN A 456 -18.09 -9.21 17.54
CA ASN A 456 -18.78 -10.49 17.48
C ASN A 456 -20.30 -10.39 17.24
N THR A 457 -20.86 -9.24 16.84
CA THR A 457 -22.27 -9.21 16.42
C THR A 457 -22.48 -9.95 15.12
N LYS A 458 -21.54 -9.86 14.16
CA LYS A 458 -21.59 -10.54 12.87
C LYS A 458 -20.20 -10.84 12.33
N LYS A 459 -20.10 -11.92 11.57
CA LYS A 459 -18.92 -12.26 10.79
C LYS A 459 -18.98 -11.63 9.40
N PHE A 460 -17.80 -11.28 8.89
CA PHE A 460 -17.58 -10.61 7.62
C PHE A 460 -16.69 -11.47 6.72
N SER A 461 -17.07 -11.66 5.47
CA SER A 461 -16.14 -12.13 4.43
C SER A 461 -15.69 -10.94 3.58
N ILE A 462 -14.40 -10.86 3.27
CA ILE A 462 -13.83 -9.76 2.50
C ILE A 462 -13.37 -10.31 1.16
N LYS A 463 -14.12 -10.05 0.08
CA LYS A 463 -13.80 -10.56 -1.26
C LYS A 463 -13.10 -9.49 -2.10
N GLY A 464 -12.05 -9.88 -2.81
CA GLY A 464 -11.30 -9.01 -3.72
C GLY A 464 -12.02 -8.75 -5.04
N ILE A 465 -11.51 -7.77 -5.80
CA ILE A 465 -12.08 -7.33 -7.07
C ILE A 465 -12.08 -8.44 -8.14
N ALA A 466 -10.96 -9.16 -8.24
CA ALA A 466 -10.72 -10.19 -9.24
C ALA A 466 -10.14 -11.42 -8.53
N PRO A 467 -10.96 -12.17 -7.79
CA PRO A 467 -10.49 -13.19 -6.85
C PRO A 467 -9.71 -14.32 -7.53
N ASP A 468 -9.94 -14.61 -8.82
CA ASP A 468 -9.33 -15.74 -9.55
C ASP A 468 -8.12 -15.39 -10.41
N VAL A 469 -7.57 -14.18 -10.25
CA VAL A 469 -6.26 -13.84 -10.86
C VAL A 469 -5.13 -14.67 -10.26
N LYS A 470 -4.01 -14.71 -10.98
CA LYS A 470 -2.73 -15.13 -10.42
C LYS A 470 -1.90 -13.91 -10.03
N ILE A 471 -1.28 -13.96 -8.85
CA ILE A 471 -0.42 -12.92 -8.29
C ILE A 471 1.03 -13.35 -8.48
N LEU A 472 1.78 -12.49 -9.16
CA LEU A 472 3.23 -12.53 -9.25
C LEU A 472 3.82 -11.55 -8.21
N PRO A 473 4.32 -12.01 -7.06
CA PRO A 473 4.92 -11.13 -6.07
C PRO A 473 6.30 -10.65 -6.53
N VAL A 474 6.50 -9.34 -6.52
CA VAL A 474 7.74 -8.70 -6.93
C VAL A 474 8.19 -7.72 -5.84
N LYS A 475 9.19 -8.11 -5.06
CA LYS A 475 9.75 -7.30 -3.97
C LYS A 475 10.83 -6.37 -4.51
N ALA A 476 10.63 -5.04 -4.40
CA ALA A 476 11.51 -4.06 -5.07
C ALA A 476 11.55 -2.67 -4.42
N LEU A 477 11.04 -2.50 -3.20
CA LEU A 477 10.83 -1.19 -2.57
C LEU A 477 11.74 -0.89 -1.39
N TRP A 478 12.55 -1.85 -0.95
CA TRP A 478 13.47 -1.63 0.15
C TRP A 478 14.81 -1.09 -0.36
N PHE A 479 15.51 -1.84 -1.22
CA PHE A 479 16.74 -1.37 -1.87
C PHE A 479 16.44 -0.58 -3.15
N GLY A 480 15.23 -0.77 -3.70
CA GLY A 480 14.70 0.10 -4.75
C GLY A 480 15.10 -0.30 -6.15
N ASP A 481 15.37 -1.58 -6.43
CA ASP A 481 15.65 -2.06 -7.79
C ASP A 481 14.37 -2.28 -8.62
N THR A 482 13.54 -1.23 -8.64
CA THR A 482 12.26 -1.21 -9.33
C THR A 482 12.43 -1.36 -10.84
N ILE A 483 13.53 -0.85 -11.42
CA ILE A 483 13.76 -0.95 -12.87
C ILE A 483 14.03 -2.40 -13.26
N TYR A 484 14.86 -3.12 -12.50
CA TYR A 484 15.06 -4.55 -12.73
C TYR A 484 13.74 -5.31 -12.59
N ALA A 485 13.00 -5.04 -11.51
CA ALA A 485 11.68 -5.63 -11.25
C ALA A 485 10.71 -5.42 -12.42
N TRP A 486 10.59 -4.19 -12.92
CA TRP A 486 9.70 -3.87 -14.04
C TRP A 486 10.15 -4.51 -15.35
N LEU A 487 11.44 -4.47 -15.70
CA LEU A 487 11.95 -5.08 -16.93
C LEU A 487 11.77 -6.61 -16.89
N TRP A 488 12.09 -7.24 -15.76
CA TRP A 488 11.87 -8.67 -15.58
C TRP A 488 10.40 -9.04 -15.71
N THR A 489 9.52 -8.30 -15.03
CA THR A 489 8.07 -8.52 -15.10
C THR A 489 7.53 -8.30 -16.52
N ALA A 490 8.09 -7.34 -17.26
CA ALA A 490 7.76 -7.06 -18.64
C ALA A 490 8.34 -8.06 -19.66
N GLY A 491 9.04 -9.09 -19.22
CA GLY A 491 9.54 -10.16 -20.11
C GLY A 491 10.95 -9.93 -20.63
N PHE A 492 11.82 -9.30 -19.84
CA PHE A 492 13.23 -9.15 -20.18
C PHE A 492 14.11 -9.90 -19.17
N ASP A 493 15.17 -10.53 -19.63
CA ASP A 493 16.19 -11.15 -18.78
C ASP A 493 17.48 -10.34 -18.86
N ASN A 494 18.09 -10.08 -17.70
CA ASN A 494 19.39 -9.44 -17.66
C ASN A 494 20.50 -10.50 -17.82
N VAL A 495 21.26 -10.41 -18.90
CA VAL A 495 22.42 -11.26 -19.18
C VAL A 495 23.64 -10.39 -19.41
N GLU A 496 24.64 -10.50 -18.55
CA GLU A 496 25.88 -9.69 -18.62
C GLU A 496 25.63 -8.18 -18.76
N ASN A 497 24.65 -7.64 -18.01
CA ASN A 497 24.25 -6.22 -18.07
C ASN A 497 23.64 -5.82 -19.42
N SER A 498 22.96 -6.75 -20.11
CA SER A 498 22.13 -6.49 -21.29
C SER A 498 20.75 -7.13 -21.10
N TRP A 499 19.69 -6.39 -21.43
CA TRP A 499 18.31 -6.84 -21.30
C TRP A 499 17.82 -7.51 -22.58
N ILE A 500 17.54 -8.81 -22.49
CA ILE A 500 17.12 -9.65 -23.61
C ILE A 500 15.63 -9.94 -23.48
N TYR A 501 14.84 -9.62 -24.50
CA TYR A 501 13.41 -9.91 -24.52
C TYR A 501 13.16 -11.42 -24.65
N THR A 502 12.29 -11.97 -23.79
CA THR A 502 12.03 -13.41 -23.69
C THR A 502 10.80 -13.88 -24.46
N GLY A 503 10.11 -12.97 -25.15
CA GLY A 503 8.99 -13.28 -26.06
C GLY A 503 7.60 -12.87 -25.56
N GLY A 504 7.48 -12.36 -24.33
CA GLY A 504 6.21 -11.89 -23.78
C GLY A 504 6.37 -11.36 -22.35
N PRO A 505 5.53 -10.42 -21.90
CA PRO A 505 5.44 -10.07 -20.47
C PRO A 505 5.16 -11.29 -19.59
N ARG A 506 5.70 -11.29 -18.37
CA ARG A 506 5.43 -12.32 -17.34
C ARG A 506 4.15 -12.06 -16.56
N ALA A 507 3.64 -10.83 -16.63
CA ALA A 507 2.34 -10.43 -16.10
C ALA A 507 1.60 -9.57 -17.12
N ASP A 508 0.28 -9.66 -17.13
CA ASP A 508 -0.59 -8.83 -17.99
C ASP A 508 -0.70 -7.41 -17.45
N ILE A 509 -0.67 -7.28 -16.11
CA ILE A 509 -0.87 -6.04 -15.36
C ILE A 509 0.20 -5.92 -14.28
N ILE A 510 0.77 -4.73 -14.11
CA ILE A 510 1.66 -4.38 -12.99
C ILE A 510 0.93 -3.35 -12.11
N SER A 511 0.84 -3.62 -10.80
CA SER A 511 0.30 -2.71 -9.80
C SER A 511 1.43 -2.11 -8.96
N ASN A 512 1.53 -0.77 -8.94
CA ASN A 512 2.46 -0.01 -8.11
C ASN A 512 1.68 0.81 -7.06
N SER A 513 1.74 0.40 -5.80
CA SER A 513 1.07 1.11 -4.69
C SER A 513 2.02 2.05 -3.93
N TRP A 514 2.96 2.69 -4.64
CA TRP A 514 4.05 3.50 -4.06
C TRP A 514 4.43 4.67 -4.98
N GLY A 515 5.11 5.69 -4.45
CA GLY A 515 5.60 6.81 -5.25
C GLY A 515 6.53 7.77 -4.49
N ILE A 516 7.23 8.62 -5.25
CA ILE A 516 8.24 9.58 -4.79
C ILE A 516 7.66 10.99 -4.92
N SER A 517 7.41 11.64 -3.78
CA SER A 517 6.89 13.02 -3.73
C SER A 517 7.97 14.11 -3.55
N ASN A 518 9.21 13.73 -3.19
CA ASN A 518 10.32 14.65 -2.89
C ASN A 518 11.23 14.94 -4.10
N PHE A 519 10.62 15.24 -5.23
CA PHE A 519 11.31 15.40 -6.51
C PHE A 519 12.39 16.51 -6.58
N PRO A 520 12.38 17.60 -5.77
CA PRO A 520 13.50 18.53 -5.79
C PRO A 520 14.85 17.87 -5.44
N ASN A 521 14.82 16.77 -4.66
CA ASN A 521 16.01 16.03 -4.26
C ASN A 521 16.52 15.06 -5.33
N THR A 522 15.68 14.66 -6.28
CA THR A 522 16.07 13.73 -7.37
C THR A 522 16.73 14.48 -8.55
N GLY A 523 16.56 15.81 -8.60
CA GLY A 523 17.11 16.65 -9.67
C GLY A 523 16.37 16.57 -11.01
N TYR A 524 15.25 15.84 -11.05
CA TYR A 524 14.40 15.69 -12.24
C TYR A 524 12.94 16.02 -11.88
N ALA A 525 12.21 16.62 -12.82
CA ALA A 525 10.80 16.87 -12.63
C ALA A 525 9.99 15.56 -12.77
N PRO A 526 9.01 15.29 -11.89
CA PRO A 526 8.14 14.10 -11.98
C PRO A 526 7.48 14.02 -13.36
N GLY A 527 7.54 12.86 -13.99
CA GLY A 527 7.00 12.62 -15.33
C GLY A 527 8.04 12.74 -16.44
N LEU A 528 9.15 13.44 -16.17
CA LEU A 528 10.34 13.51 -17.02
C LEU A 528 11.55 12.81 -16.39
N ASP A 529 11.38 12.26 -15.19
CA ASP A 529 12.36 11.42 -14.51
C ASP A 529 12.48 10.04 -15.17
N ILE A 530 13.60 9.36 -14.90
CA ILE A 530 13.96 8.09 -15.55
C ILE A 530 12.89 7.00 -15.30
N SER A 531 12.32 6.93 -14.09
CA SER A 531 11.29 5.94 -13.76
C SER A 531 10.02 6.16 -14.58
N SER A 532 9.57 7.42 -14.70
CA SER A 532 8.44 7.78 -15.56
C SER A 532 8.70 7.50 -17.04
N LEU A 533 9.91 7.77 -17.52
CA LEU A 533 10.30 7.49 -18.91
C LEU A 533 10.34 5.99 -19.22
N ILE A 534 10.88 5.18 -18.32
CA ILE A 534 10.90 3.72 -18.44
C ILE A 534 9.48 3.17 -18.39
N LEU A 535 8.64 3.64 -17.48
CA LEU A 535 7.23 3.23 -17.40
C LEU A 535 6.50 3.54 -18.72
N ASN A 536 6.66 4.74 -19.27
CA ASN A 536 6.09 5.09 -20.57
C ASN A 536 6.53 4.13 -21.68
N ALA A 537 7.82 3.73 -21.70
CA ALA A 537 8.31 2.75 -22.65
C ALA A 537 7.67 1.36 -22.43
N LEU A 538 7.60 0.86 -21.19
CA LEU A 538 7.02 -0.45 -20.87
C LEU A 538 5.53 -0.54 -21.21
N VAL A 539 4.77 0.55 -21.08
CA VAL A 539 3.37 0.56 -21.49
C VAL A 539 3.22 0.53 -23.02
N THR A 540 4.19 1.05 -23.76
CA THR A 540 4.07 1.26 -25.20
C THR A 540 4.51 0.03 -26.01
N PRO A 541 3.65 -0.58 -26.84
CA PRO A 541 4.06 -1.66 -27.73
C PRO A 541 5.16 -1.23 -28.72
N GLY A 542 6.13 -2.10 -28.97
CA GLY A 542 7.24 -1.89 -29.91
C GLY A 542 8.40 -1.00 -29.41
N SER A 543 8.29 -0.41 -28.22
CA SER A 543 9.23 0.55 -27.62
C SER A 543 10.62 -0.03 -27.35
N LEU A 544 10.68 -1.17 -26.67
CA LEU A 544 11.91 -1.81 -26.18
C LEU A 544 12.37 -2.95 -27.08
N HIS A 545 11.45 -3.61 -27.78
CA HIS A 545 11.72 -4.68 -28.75
C HIS A 545 10.64 -4.65 -29.84
N GLU A 546 10.96 -5.06 -31.08
CA GLU A 546 10.01 -5.01 -32.21
C GLU A 546 8.70 -5.78 -31.98
N ASN A 547 8.81 -6.92 -31.29
CA ASN A 547 7.67 -7.79 -30.95
C ASN A 547 7.12 -7.54 -29.53
N TYR A 548 7.56 -6.47 -28.85
CA TYR A 548 7.09 -6.17 -27.51
C TYR A 548 5.64 -5.67 -27.54
N THR A 549 4.75 -6.31 -26.77
CA THR A 549 3.30 -6.02 -26.75
C THR A 549 2.90 -4.93 -25.77
N GLY A 550 3.82 -4.41 -24.95
CA GLY A 550 3.50 -3.53 -23.83
C GLY A 550 2.92 -4.29 -22.63
N VAL A 551 2.90 -3.64 -21.47
CA VAL A 551 2.25 -4.14 -20.24
C VAL A 551 1.38 -3.05 -19.62
N THR A 552 0.20 -3.41 -19.10
CA THR A 552 -0.66 -2.44 -18.41
C THR A 552 -0.06 -2.11 -17.04
N ILE A 553 0.27 -0.85 -16.78
CA ILE A 553 0.83 -0.41 -15.50
C ILE A 553 -0.14 0.53 -14.80
N VAL A 554 -0.54 0.17 -13.59
CA VAL A 554 -1.44 0.95 -12.73
C VAL A 554 -0.65 1.42 -11.51
N SER A 555 -0.63 2.73 -11.28
CA SER A 555 0.16 3.37 -10.23
C SER A 555 -0.72 4.29 -9.37
N SER A 556 -0.45 4.33 -8.07
CA SER A 556 -1.10 5.28 -7.15
C SER A 556 -0.72 6.73 -7.50
N ALA A 557 -1.68 7.66 -7.37
CA ALA A 557 -1.43 9.08 -7.63
C ALA A 557 -0.59 9.76 -6.52
N GLY A 558 -0.60 9.20 -5.31
CA GLY A 558 0.08 9.76 -4.15
C GLY A 558 -0.87 10.45 -3.15
N ASN A 559 -0.32 10.72 -1.96
CA ASN A 559 -1.06 11.22 -0.80
C ASN A 559 -0.60 12.63 -0.38
N SER A 560 -0.18 13.47 -1.34
CA SER A 560 0.39 14.81 -1.08
C SER A 560 -0.63 15.95 -1.08
N GLY A 561 -1.92 15.61 -1.17
CA GLY A 561 -3.03 16.51 -0.90
C GLY A 561 -3.47 17.40 -2.05
N HIS A 562 -4.40 18.30 -1.70
CA HIS A 562 -5.26 19.06 -2.60
C HIS A 562 -4.60 20.15 -3.47
N GLY A 563 -3.31 20.42 -3.30
CA GLY A 563 -2.57 21.30 -4.21
C GLY A 563 -2.54 20.69 -5.62
N TYR A 564 -2.65 21.51 -6.66
CA TYR A 564 -2.42 21.05 -8.04
C TYR A 564 -0.94 20.75 -8.28
N GLY A 565 -0.65 19.73 -9.08
CA GLY A 565 0.71 19.30 -9.42
C GLY A 565 1.41 18.51 -8.29
N THR A 566 0.65 17.83 -7.44
CA THR A 566 1.15 17.08 -6.27
C THR A 566 1.35 15.58 -6.54
N ILE A 567 1.08 15.11 -7.77
CA ILE A 567 1.32 13.71 -8.15
C ILE A 567 2.83 13.50 -8.36
N GLY A 568 3.36 12.47 -7.70
CA GLY A 568 4.77 12.07 -7.78
C GLY A 568 5.06 11.02 -8.86
N ALA A 569 6.33 10.67 -9.01
CA ALA A 569 6.74 9.53 -9.83
C ALA A 569 6.50 8.21 -9.09
N PRO A 570 6.19 7.09 -9.77
CA PRO A 570 5.97 6.98 -11.21
C PRO A 570 4.51 7.21 -11.62
N GLY A 571 3.61 7.48 -10.67
CA GLY A 571 2.18 7.71 -10.91
C GLY A 571 1.89 8.79 -11.94
N ILE A 572 2.71 9.83 -12.00
CA ILE A 572 2.57 10.93 -12.96
C ILE A 572 2.93 10.58 -14.41
N SER A 573 3.48 9.39 -14.67
CA SER A 573 3.83 8.94 -16.03
C SER A 573 2.64 9.05 -17.00
N SER A 574 2.87 9.59 -18.19
CA SER A 574 1.79 9.98 -19.10
C SER A 574 1.01 8.80 -19.71
N PHE A 575 1.65 7.65 -19.90
CA PHE A 575 1.01 6.49 -20.53
C PHE A 575 0.50 5.43 -19.54
N GLY A 576 1.07 5.35 -18.33
CA GLY A 576 0.51 4.55 -17.24
C GLY A 576 -0.84 5.07 -16.75
N LEU A 577 -1.57 4.22 -16.03
CA LEU A 577 -2.80 4.60 -15.32
C LEU A 577 -2.45 5.13 -13.92
N SER A 578 -2.71 6.41 -13.67
CA SER A 578 -2.61 7.05 -12.36
C SER A 578 -3.97 7.01 -11.66
N VAL A 579 -4.00 6.59 -10.40
CA VAL A 579 -5.27 6.42 -9.65
C VAL A 579 -5.30 7.27 -8.37
N GLY A 580 -6.23 8.21 -8.31
CA GLY A 580 -6.53 8.99 -7.10
C GLY A 580 -7.56 8.31 -6.19
N ALA A 581 -7.79 8.89 -5.00
CA ALA A 581 -8.58 8.28 -3.94
C ALA A 581 -9.88 9.02 -3.61
N VAL A 582 -10.93 8.26 -3.29
CA VAL A 582 -12.20 8.74 -2.72
C VAL A 582 -12.53 8.05 -1.39
N THR A 583 -13.52 8.59 -0.68
CA THR A 583 -14.01 8.11 0.62
C THR A 583 -14.91 6.88 0.53
N ASN A 584 -14.88 6.06 1.57
CA ASN A 584 -15.86 5.02 1.87
C ASN A 584 -16.46 5.23 3.28
N ASN A 585 -15.68 5.76 4.23
CA ASN A 585 -16.06 5.98 5.64
C ASN A 585 -16.24 4.70 6.49
N ASP A 586 -16.03 3.50 5.97
CA ASP A 586 -16.07 2.23 6.74
C ASP A 586 -15.15 2.19 7.98
N PHE A 587 -14.14 3.07 8.07
CA PHE A 587 -13.26 3.20 9.23
C PHE A 587 -13.92 3.86 10.46
N VAL A 588 -15.03 4.60 10.25
CA VAL A 588 -15.71 5.31 11.34
C VAL A 588 -16.19 4.30 12.38
N GLY A 589 -15.84 4.51 13.65
CA GLY A 589 -16.17 3.59 14.73
C GLY A 589 -15.20 2.42 14.92
N TYR A 590 -14.12 2.32 14.13
CA TYR A 590 -13.07 1.30 14.27
C TYR A 590 -11.77 1.89 14.82
N GLY A 591 -11.06 1.12 15.66
CA GLY A 591 -9.74 1.47 16.19
C GLY A 591 -9.68 2.88 16.77
N LEU A 592 -8.71 3.67 16.31
CA LEU A 592 -8.45 5.05 16.76
C LEU A 592 -9.54 6.05 16.34
N PHE A 593 -10.40 5.69 15.39
CA PHE A 593 -11.51 6.52 14.93
C PHE A 593 -12.78 6.30 15.76
N LYS A 594 -12.78 5.31 16.65
CA LYS A 594 -13.89 5.02 17.56
C LYS A 594 -13.99 6.08 18.65
N ASP A 595 -15.22 6.40 19.03
CA ASP A 595 -15.55 7.36 20.10
C ASP A 595 -14.91 8.76 19.91
N GLN A 596 -14.56 9.13 18.68
CA GLN A 596 -14.06 10.45 18.34
C GLN A 596 -15.21 11.29 17.76
N PRO A 597 -15.68 12.34 18.48
CA PRO A 597 -16.83 13.14 18.08
C PRO A 597 -16.77 13.67 16.64
N ARG A 598 -15.56 13.97 16.16
CA ARG A 598 -15.28 14.51 14.83
C ARG A 598 -15.61 13.58 13.66
N PHE A 599 -15.81 12.27 13.89
CA PHE A 599 -16.17 11.33 12.82
C PHE A 599 -17.66 10.97 12.77
N GLY A 600 -18.45 11.46 13.73
CA GLY A 600 -19.87 11.07 13.83
C GLY A 600 -20.04 9.57 14.13
N ASN A 601 -21.19 9.01 13.78
CA ASN A 601 -21.51 7.61 14.08
C ASN A 601 -22.12 6.80 12.92
N THR A 602 -22.05 7.30 11.68
CA THR A 602 -22.59 6.61 10.50
C THR A 602 -21.55 6.52 9.37
N THR A 603 -21.87 5.72 8.35
CA THR A 603 -21.04 5.47 7.16
C THR A 603 -21.83 5.68 5.85
N ASP A 604 -22.87 6.52 5.91
CA ASP A 604 -23.88 6.62 4.85
C ASP A 604 -23.35 7.28 3.57
N HIS A 605 -22.33 8.13 3.66
CA HIS A 605 -21.74 8.86 2.53
C HIS A 605 -20.41 8.23 2.06
N SER A 606 -20.12 8.34 0.76
CA SER A 606 -18.92 7.79 0.10
C SER A 606 -18.67 8.53 -1.23
N ASP A 607 -17.61 8.14 -1.92
CA ASP A 607 -17.33 8.51 -3.32
C ASP A 607 -17.02 10.01 -3.51
N HIS A 608 -16.61 10.68 -2.43
CA HIS A 608 -16.07 12.04 -2.47
C HIS A 608 -14.54 12.02 -2.47
N VAL A 609 -13.93 12.95 -3.19
CA VAL A 609 -12.47 13.09 -3.22
C VAL A 609 -11.94 13.30 -1.80
N VAL A 610 -10.99 12.45 -1.40
CA VAL A 610 -10.38 12.54 -0.07
C VAL A 610 -9.24 13.56 -0.05
N ASP A 611 -9.07 14.21 1.10
CA ASP A 611 -8.15 15.32 1.35
C ASP A 611 -6.69 15.10 0.94
N PHE A 612 -6.18 13.89 1.15
CA PHE A 612 -4.80 13.53 0.84
C PHE A 612 -4.57 13.19 -0.63
N SER A 613 -5.61 12.91 -1.44
CA SER A 613 -5.42 12.46 -2.82
C SER A 613 -4.66 13.53 -3.64
N SER A 614 -3.49 13.16 -4.17
CA SER A 614 -2.71 14.02 -5.05
C SER A 614 -3.47 14.36 -6.34
N ARG A 615 -3.16 15.52 -6.93
CA ARG A 615 -3.85 16.09 -8.09
C ARG A 615 -2.87 16.51 -9.18
N GLY A 616 -3.32 16.42 -10.43
CA GLY A 616 -2.58 16.94 -11.57
C GLY A 616 -2.59 18.48 -11.61
N PRO A 617 -2.23 19.09 -12.75
CA PRO A 617 -1.78 18.43 -13.97
C PRO A 617 -0.43 17.73 -13.81
N GLY A 618 -0.07 16.87 -14.76
CA GLY A 618 1.33 16.48 -14.91
C GLY A 618 2.21 17.66 -15.31
N ILE A 619 3.53 17.52 -15.11
CA ILE A 619 4.48 18.63 -15.38
C ILE A 619 4.45 19.09 -16.83
N ILE A 620 4.03 18.22 -17.75
CA ILE A 620 3.90 18.57 -19.16
C ILE A 620 2.61 19.35 -19.47
N GLY A 621 1.65 19.32 -18.56
CA GLY A 621 0.32 19.92 -18.68
C GLY A 621 -0.78 18.90 -19.02
N ASP A 622 -0.45 17.60 -19.09
CA ASP A 622 -1.39 16.52 -19.36
C ASP A 622 -2.34 16.27 -18.17
N PRO A 623 -3.58 15.80 -18.43
CA PRO A 623 -4.56 15.59 -17.38
C PRO A 623 -4.23 14.33 -16.57
N LYS A 624 -4.05 14.50 -15.27
CA LYS A 624 -3.86 13.44 -14.27
C LYS A 624 -4.64 13.79 -12.97
N PRO A 625 -5.04 12.82 -12.14
CA PRO A 625 -4.96 11.38 -12.34
C PRO A 625 -5.82 10.92 -13.53
N ASP A 626 -5.73 9.64 -13.93
CA ASP A 626 -6.58 9.11 -15.01
C ASP A 626 -7.94 8.67 -14.49
N LEU A 627 -7.96 8.07 -13.30
CA LEU A 627 -9.13 7.48 -12.65
C LEU A 627 -9.10 7.75 -11.14
N MET A 628 -10.26 7.57 -10.51
CA MET A 628 -10.43 7.55 -9.06
C MET A 628 -10.91 6.17 -8.61
N SER A 629 -10.56 5.79 -7.38
CA SER A 629 -11.11 4.60 -6.71
C SER A 629 -11.15 4.80 -5.20
N ILE A 630 -11.79 3.88 -4.46
CA ILE A 630 -11.82 3.92 -3.00
C ILE A 630 -10.39 3.90 -2.46
N GLY A 631 -10.08 4.79 -1.51
CA GLY A 631 -8.79 4.83 -0.83
C GLY A 631 -8.84 5.24 0.63
N ALA A 632 -10.00 5.65 1.16
CA ALA A 632 -10.11 6.14 2.53
C ALA A 632 -11.37 5.62 3.23
N TYR A 633 -11.36 4.46 3.86
CA TYR A 633 -10.37 3.37 3.93
C TYR A 633 -11.18 2.06 3.78
N GLY A 634 -10.55 0.89 3.80
CA GLY A 634 -11.30 -0.36 3.85
C GLY A 634 -10.56 -1.48 4.55
N PHE A 635 -11.31 -2.49 4.99
CA PHE A 635 -10.75 -3.69 5.60
C PHE A 635 -10.25 -4.66 4.53
N VAL A 636 -9.08 -5.24 4.77
CA VAL A 636 -8.45 -6.21 3.86
C VAL A 636 -7.83 -7.36 4.65
N PRO A 637 -7.87 -8.60 4.11
CA PRO A 637 -7.06 -9.71 4.63
C PRO A 637 -5.57 -9.36 4.66
N THR A 638 -4.88 -9.77 5.73
CA THR A 638 -3.42 -9.62 5.89
C THR A 638 -2.75 -10.95 6.24
N LEU A 639 -1.44 -10.97 6.43
CA LEU A 639 -0.69 -12.15 6.89
C LEU A 639 -1.17 -12.68 8.25
N VAL A 640 -0.97 -13.97 8.52
CA VAL A 640 -1.59 -14.68 9.67
C VAL A 640 -0.84 -14.56 10.99
N THR A 641 0.30 -13.87 11.01
CA THR A 641 1.19 -13.86 12.17
C THR A 641 0.57 -13.14 13.36
N LYS A 642 0.39 -13.86 14.46
CA LYS A 642 -0.05 -13.34 15.76
C LYS A 642 1.11 -12.68 16.51
N SER A 643 0.79 -11.71 17.37
CA SER A 643 1.77 -10.99 18.21
C SER A 643 2.12 -11.72 19.51
N SER A 644 1.36 -12.74 19.89
CA SER A 644 1.59 -13.64 21.02
C SER A 644 0.80 -14.94 20.87
N ALA A 645 1.13 -15.97 21.65
CA ALA A 645 0.41 -17.25 21.64
C ALA A 645 -1.08 -17.10 22.03
N ASP A 646 -1.40 -16.22 22.97
CA ASP A 646 -2.78 -15.99 23.44
C ASP A 646 -3.51 -14.91 22.63
N SER A 647 -2.97 -14.46 21.49
CA SER A 647 -3.59 -13.39 20.69
C SER A 647 -4.84 -13.89 19.96
N GLU A 648 -5.96 -13.22 20.18
CA GLU A 648 -7.21 -13.45 19.44
C GLU A 648 -7.29 -12.62 18.14
N ASN A 649 -6.20 -11.97 17.72
CA ASN A 649 -6.19 -11.13 16.54
C ASN A 649 -6.44 -11.96 15.29
N GLU A 650 -7.48 -11.60 14.56
CA GLU A 650 -7.75 -12.18 13.25
C GLU A 650 -6.91 -11.49 12.17
N PRO A 651 -6.56 -12.18 11.07
CA PRO A 651 -5.61 -11.69 10.07
C PRO A 651 -6.29 -10.76 9.04
N PHE A 652 -6.79 -9.61 9.51
CA PHE A 652 -7.23 -8.48 8.70
C PHE A 652 -6.67 -7.16 9.24
N ILE A 653 -6.57 -6.14 8.38
CA ILE A 653 -6.19 -4.78 8.78
C ILE A 653 -7.08 -3.73 8.10
N LEU A 654 -7.05 -2.51 8.62
CA LEU A 654 -7.55 -1.33 7.91
C LEU A 654 -6.45 -0.82 6.96
N PHE A 655 -6.73 -0.79 5.67
CA PHE A 655 -5.81 -0.37 4.61
C PHE A 655 -6.38 0.83 3.84
N GLY A 656 -5.51 1.69 3.32
CA GLY A 656 -5.93 2.85 2.53
C GLY A 656 -4.78 3.70 2.02
N GLY A 657 -5.10 4.94 1.65
CA GLY A 657 -4.31 5.73 0.73
C GLY A 657 -4.68 5.44 -0.74
N THR A 658 -4.08 6.20 -1.66
CA THR A 658 -4.11 5.85 -3.10
C THR A 658 -3.49 4.48 -3.37
N SER A 659 -2.73 3.92 -2.42
CA SER A 659 -2.23 2.54 -2.35
C SER A 659 -3.34 1.47 -2.29
N MET A 660 -4.55 1.80 -1.85
CA MET A 660 -5.72 0.91 -2.00
C MET A 660 -6.44 1.15 -3.33
N SER A 661 -6.40 2.37 -3.85
CA SER A 661 -7.09 2.76 -5.09
C SER A 661 -6.46 2.10 -6.33
N ALA A 662 -5.13 2.08 -6.42
CA ALA A 662 -4.38 1.45 -7.51
C ALA A 662 -4.70 -0.05 -7.70
N PRO A 663 -4.64 -0.91 -6.66
CA PRO A 663 -4.96 -2.32 -6.80
C PRO A 663 -6.44 -2.57 -7.16
N ILE A 664 -7.39 -1.71 -6.73
CA ILE A 664 -8.79 -1.82 -7.18
C ILE A 664 -8.90 -1.65 -8.70
N VAL A 665 -8.19 -0.66 -9.27
CA VAL A 665 -8.17 -0.43 -10.72
C VAL A 665 -7.42 -1.55 -11.44
N ALA A 666 -6.33 -2.09 -10.88
CA ALA A 666 -5.64 -3.26 -11.43
C ALA A 666 -6.56 -4.49 -11.48
N GLY A 667 -7.31 -4.78 -10.43
CA GLY A 667 -8.33 -5.83 -10.45
C GLY A 667 -9.45 -5.57 -11.46
N SER A 668 -9.88 -4.32 -11.61
CA SER A 668 -10.88 -3.93 -12.62
C SER A 668 -10.36 -4.13 -14.05
N ALA A 669 -9.08 -3.81 -14.29
CA ALA A 669 -8.39 -4.06 -15.56
C ALA A 669 -8.32 -5.57 -15.87
N ALA A 670 -8.11 -6.42 -14.85
CA ALA A 670 -8.09 -7.88 -15.04
C ALA A 670 -9.47 -8.44 -15.45
N LEU A 671 -10.56 -7.91 -14.89
CA LEU A 671 -11.92 -8.30 -15.32
C LEU A 671 -12.20 -7.90 -16.79
N VAL A 672 -11.70 -6.74 -17.21
CA VAL A 672 -11.79 -6.29 -18.61
C VAL A 672 -10.94 -7.18 -19.52
N ALA A 673 -9.70 -7.49 -19.13
CA ALA A 673 -8.79 -8.35 -19.89
C ALA A 673 -9.35 -9.77 -20.06
N GLU A 674 -9.90 -10.38 -18.99
CA GLU A 674 -10.61 -11.66 -19.08
C GLU A 674 -11.78 -11.58 -20.08
N SER A 675 -12.59 -10.52 -20.01
CA SER A 675 -13.72 -10.33 -20.93
C SER A 675 -13.28 -10.18 -22.39
N LEU A 676 -12.17 -9.48 -22.64
CA LEU A 676 -11.61 -9.32 -23.98
C LEU A 676 -11.08 -10.65 -24.53
N ASN A 677 -10.40 -11.43 -23.69
CA ASN A 677 -9.94 -12.79 -24.03
C ASN A 677 -11.10 -13.72 -24.37
N GLU A 678 -12.17 -13.74 -23.56
CA GLU A 678 -13.39 -14.53 -23.82
C GLU A 678 -14.09 -14.15 -25.13
N LYS A 679 -13.91 -12.89 -25.57
CA LYS A 679 -14.44 -12.37 -26.84
C LYS A 679 -13.47 -12.50 -28.00
N GLU A 680 -12.28 -13.04 -27.78
CA GLU A 680 -11.21 -13.14 -28.79
C GLU A 680 -10.88 -11.77 -29.41
N ILE A 681 -10.93 -10.71 -28.59
CA ILE A 681 -10.58 -9.34 -29.00
C ILE A 681 -9.14 -9.07 -28.57
N GLU A 682 -8.26 -8.88 -29.54
CA GLU A 682 -6.89 -8.44 -29.27
C GLU A 682 -6.89 -7.07 -28.57
N TYR A 683 -6.01 -6.92 -27.58
CA TYR A 683 -5.88 -5.69 -26.82
C TYR A 683 -4.42 -5.37 -26.51
N ASP A 684 -4.16 -4.09 -26.38
CA ASP A 684 -2.93 -3.53 -25.84
C ASP A 684 -3.27 -2.75 -24.54
N PRO A 685 -2.27 -2.24 -23.81
CA PRO A 685 -2.50 -1.44 -22.61
C PRO A 685 -3.40 -0.21 -22.83
N PHE A 686 -3.35 0.42 -24.00
CA PHE A 686 -4.16 1.59 -24.33
C PHE A 686 -5.63 1.24 -24.52
N LYS A 687 -5.96 0.05 -25.06
CA LYS A 687 -7.35 -0.43 -25.15
C LYS A 687 -7.97 -0.63 -23.77
N ILE A 688 -7.25 -1.26 -22.83
CA ILE A 688 -7.71 -1.42 -21.45
C ILE A 688 -7.91 -0.04 -20.80
N ARG A 689 -6.91 0.84 -20.91
CA ARG A 689 -6.97 2.23 -20.41
C ARG A 689 -8.21 2.96 -20.92
N ASN A 690 -8.45 2.92 -22.23
CA ASN A 690 -9.56 3.66 -22.85
C ASN A 690 -10.93 3.10 -22.46
N ILE A 691 -11.07 1.78 -22.29
CA ILE A 691 -12.31 1.16 -21.80
C ILE A 691 -12.58 1.64 -20.37
N LEU A 692 -11.61 1.56 -19.47
CA LEU A 692 -11.79 1.97 -18.07
C LEU A 692 -12.12 3.46 -17.95
N MET A 693 -11.37 4.33 -18.65
CA MET A 693 -11.61 5.78 -18.64
C MET A 693 -12.93 6.17 -19.31
N SER A 694 -13.32 5.50 -20.40
CA SER A 694 -14.58 5.79 -21.09
C SER A 694 -15.82 5.33 -20.32
N THR A 695 -15.65 4.54 -19.25
CA THR A 695 -16.77 3.92 -18.51
C THR A 695 -16.82 4.28 -17.04
N ALA A 696 -15.92 5.17 -16.61
CA ALA A 696 -15.87 5.72 -15.27
C ALA A 696 -17.09 6.59 -14.97
N ASP A 697 -17.56 6.55 -13.73
CA ASP A 697 -18.67 7.38 -13.26
C ASP A 697 -18.14 8.78 -12.87
N ASP A 698 -18.71 9.83 -13.45
CA ASP A 698 -18.31 11.21 -13.17
C ASP A 698 -18.64 11.61 -11.72
N ILE A 699 -17.62 12.05 -10.99
CA ILE A 699 -17.74 12.55 -9.61
C ILE A 699 -17.72 14.08 -9.56
N LYS A 700 -18.05 14.77 -10.66
CA LYS A 700 -18.35 16.22 -10.76
C LYS A 700 -17.20 17.17 -10.39
N ASN A 701 -15.99 16.65 -10.28
CA ASN A 701 -14.78 17.41 -10.00
C ASN A 701 -14.12 17.90 -11.28
N ASP A 702 -13.11 18.76 -11.16
CA ASP A 702 -12.31 19.13 -12.32
C ASP A 702 -11.41 17.98 -12.83
N PRO A 703 -11.05 17.98 -14.13
CA PRO A 703 -10.16 16.99 -14.73
C PRO A 703 -8.86 16.72 -13.96
N MET A 704 -8.26 17.73 -13.34
CA MET A 704 -7.00 17.58 -12.59
C MET A 704 -7.18 16.91 -11.23
N THR A 705 -8.42 16.79 -10.77
CA THR A 705 -8.77 16.18 -9.49
C THR A 705 -9.31 14.77 -9.68
N GLN A 706 -10.21 14.54 -10.65
CA GLN A 706 -10.87 13.24 -10.84
C GLN A 706 -10.42 12.43 -12.06
N GLY A 707 -9.65 13.04 -12.98
CA GLY A 707 -9.43 12.42 -14.28
C GLY A 707 -10.75 12.18 -15.00
N ALA A 708 -10.97 10.95 -15.46
CA ALA A 708 -12.22 10.54 -16.09
C ALA A 708 -13.35 10.20 -15.10
N GLY A 709 -13.04 10.05 -13.80
CA GLY A 709 -14.02 9.73 -12.76
C GLY A 709 -13.71 8.44 -12.00
N LEU A 710 -14.72 7.95 -11.25
CA LEU A 710 -14.65 6.76 -10.42
C LEU A 710 -14.73 5.47 -11.26
N VAL A 711 -13.78 4.55 -11.06
CA VAL A 711 -13.74 3.29 -11.82
C VAL A 711 -15.02 2.45 -11.64
N ASN A 712 -15.56 1.95 -12.76
CA ASN A 712 -16.75 1.08 -12.77
C ASN A 712 -16.51 -0.16 -13.64
N ALA A 713 -16.10 -1.27 -13.01
CA ALA A 713 -15.76 -2.51 -13.70
C ALA A 713 -16.97 -3.10 -14.45
N LEU A 714 -18.19 -2.91 -13.94
CA LEU A 714 -19.40 -3.41 -14.60
C LEU A 714 -19.68 -2.68 -15.91
N ASN A 715 -19.55 -1.35 -15.95
CA ASN A 715 -19.71 -0.59 -17.19
C ASN A 715 -18.59 -0.91 -18.19
N ALA A 716 -17.37 -1.12 -17.71
CA ALA A 716 -16.24 -1.55 -18.52
C ALA A 716 -16.51 -2.92 -19.20
N VAL A 717 -16.91 -3.94 -18.44
CA VAL A 717 -17.25 -5.27 -18.98
C VAL A 717 -18.48 -5.22 -19.88
N ARG A 718 -19.52 -4.45 -19.53
CA ARG A 718 -20.68 -4.23 -20.40
C ARG A 718 -20.27 -3.69 -21.77
N THR A 719 -19.29 -2.81 -21.82
CA THR A 719 -18.79 -2.23 -23.06
C THR A 719 -18.15 -3.29 -23.95
N VAL A 720 -17.32 -4.17 -23.39
CA VAL A 720 -16.72 -5.31 -24.11
C VAL A 720 -17.80 -6.24 -24.69
N HIS A 721 -18.90 -6.44 -23.98
CA HIS A 721 -20.02 -7.28 -24.43
C HIS A 721 -21.06 -6.54 -25.30
N GLY A 722 -20.91 -5.23 -25.53
CA GLY A 722 -21.90 -4.43 -26.28
C GLY A 722 -23.23 -4.24 -25.56
N HIS A 723 -23.24 -4.30 -24.24
CA HIS A 723 -24.43 -4.21 -23.39
C HIS A 723 -24.67 -2.79 -22.84
N GLY A 724 -25.93 -2.51 -22.46
CA GLY A 724 -26.26 -1.32 -21.66
C GLY A 724 -26.07 0.03 -22.35
N GLY A 725 -26.02 0.07 -23.69
CA GLY A 725 -25.83 1.32 -24.43
C GLY A 725 -24.45 1.95 -24.24
N LYS A 726 -23.45 1.19 -23.77
CA LYS A 726 -22.11 1.68 -23.49
C LYS A 726 -21.30 1.84 -24.77
N PHE A 727 -20.42 2.82 -24.79
CA PHE A 727 -19.59 3.20 -25.93
C PHE A 727 -18.22 3.69 -25.44
N ILE A 728 -17.23 3.74 -26.32
CA ILE A 728 -15.84 4.15 -26.00
C ILE A 728 -15.52 5.41 -26.78
N VAL A 729 -14.79 6.35 -26.17
CA VAL A 729 -14.27 7.55 -26.85
C VAL A 729 -12.76 7.62 -26.70
N HIS A 730 -12.07 7.91 -27.80
CA HIS A 730 -10.62 8.12 -27.82
C HIS A 730 -10.18 9.00 -28.98
N ASN A 731 -8.92 9.44 -28.93
CA ASN A 731 -8.26 10.22 -29.97
C ASN A 731 -6.76 9.94 -30.02
N ASP A 732 -6.14 10.20 -31.17
CA ASP A 732 -4.72 9.92 -31.42
C ASP A 732 -3.80 11.12 -31.12
N ALA A 733 -4.36 12.34 -31.05
CA ALA A 733 -3.59 13.57 -30.91
C ALA A 733 -2.86 13.65 -29.56
N THR A 734 -3.48 13.16 -28.49
CA THR A 734 -2.89 13.15 -27.14
C THR A 734 -1.55 12.43 -27.09
N PHE A 735 -1.47 11.23 -27.65
CA PHE A 735 -0.24 10.45 -27.65
C PHE A 735 0.87 11.20 -28.38
N SER A 736 0.55 11.79 -29.55
CA SER A 736 1.49 12.56 -30.36
C SER A 736 1.99 13.82 -29.62
N ASN A 737 1.08 14.56 -28.98
CA ASN A 737 1.40 15.79 -28.24
C ASN A 737 2.22 15.49 -26.97
N ILE A 738 1.96 14.37 -26.29
CA ILE A 738 2.79 13.91 -25.17
C ILE A 738 4.18 13.56 -25.68
N LYS A 739 4.26 12.73 -26.74
CA LYS A 739 5.54 12.29 -27.33
C LYS A 739 6.42 13.49 -27.69
N GLU A 740 5.86 14.52 -28.34
CA GLU A 740 6.59 15.73 -28.71
C GLU A 740 7.30 16.39 -27.52
N VAL A 741 6.67 16.41 -26.34
CA VAL A 741 7.25 17.02 -25.14
C VAL A 741 8.30 16.12 -24.49
N ILE A 742 8.06 14.81 -24.39
CA ILE A 742 8.92 13.89 -23.64
C ILE A 742 10.08 13.31 -24.46
N ASP A 743 10.03 13.39 -25.80
CA ASP A 743 11.06 12.85 -26.70
C ASP A 743 12.46 13.40 -26.38
N THR A 744 12.53 14.70 -26.04
CA THR A 744 13.81 15.33 -25.70
C THR A 744 14.44 14.69 -24.45
N SER A 745 13.63 14.47 -23.41
CA SER A 745 14.10 13.81 -22.18
C SER A 745 14.47 12.35 -22.44
N LEU A 746 13.69 11.63 -23.24
CA LEU A 746 13.96 10.24 -23.64
C LEU A 746 15.30 10.09 -24.35
N HIS A 747 15.60 10.95 -25.34
CA HIS A 747 16.87 10.89 -26.08
C HIS A 747 18.07 11.38 -25.26
N SER A 748 17.85 12.16 -24.20
CA SER A 748 18.92 12.58 -23.29
C SER A 748 19.37 11.46 -22.35
N PHE A 749 18.53 10.42 -22.17
CA PHE A 749 18.82 9.28 -21.32
C PHE A 749 19.70 8.25 -22.03
N ASN A 750 20.87 7.95 -21.46
CA ASN A 750 21.77 6.92 -21.97
C ASN A 750 21.31 5.53 -21.52
N SER A 751 20.29 4.97 -22.16
CA SER A 751 19.73 3.66 -21.80
C SER A 751 20.75 2.51 -21.86
N SER A 752 21.75 2.60 -22.73
CA SER A 752 22.82 1.60 -22.83
C SER A 752 23.69 1.53 -21.56
N SER A 753 23.74 2.59 -20.72
CA SER A 753 24.48 2.52 -19.46
C SER A 753 23.84 1.58 -18.42
N ILE A 754 22.57 1.22 -18.62
CA ILE A 754 21.81 0.26 -17.81
C ILE A 754 21.42 -1.00 -18.58
N GLY A 755 22.08 -1.26 -19.71
CA GLY A 755 21.89 -2.49 -20.48
C GLY A 755 20.68 -2.53 -21.41
N ILE A 756 20.01 -1.40 -21.63
CA ILE A 756 18.87 -1.32 -22.55
C ILE A 756 19.37 -0.78 -23.90
N ASP A 757 19.51 -1.68 -24.87
CA ASP A 757 20.08 -1.35 -26.19
C ASP A 757 19.10 -0.57 -27.08
N LYS A 758 17.80 -0.86 -26.98
CA LYS A 758 16.74 -0.14 -27.67
C LYS A 758 15.81 0.50 -26.65
N PHE A 759 15.79 1.83 -26.61
CA PHE A 759 14.94 2.59 -25.70
C PHE A 759 14.34 3.78 -26.43
N GLY A 760 13.02 3.89 -26.38
CA GLY A 760 12.28 4.98 -27.01
C GLY A 760 10.80 4.64 -27.12
N ILE A 761 10.01 5.63 -27.51
CA ILE A 761 8.59 5.44 -27.82
C ILE A 761 8.48 5.12 -29.31
N SER A 762 7.67 4.12 -29.67
CA SER A 762 7.40 3.78 -31.06
C SER A 762 6.90 4.99 -31.86
N ASP A 763 7.20 5.04 -33.16
CA ASP A 763 6.61 6.04 -34.06
C ASP A 763 5.11 5.79 -34.32
N ASN A 764 4.60 4.62 -33.92
CA ASN A 764 3.17 4.33 -33.94
C ASN A 764 2.42 5.22 -32.95
N THR A 765 1.26 5.73 -33.37
CA THR A 765 0.33 6.45 -32.49
C THR A 765 -0.64 5.46 -31.84
N PHE A 766 -0.91 5.65 -30.55
CA PHE A 766 -1.88 4.86 -29.81
C PHE A 766 -3.06 5.73 -29.35
N PRO A 767 -4.30 5.24 -29.45
CA PRO A 767 -5.49 6.01 -29.08
C PRO A 767 -5.55 6.24 -27.57
N MET A 768 -5.98 7.44 -27.15
CA MET A 768 -6.15 7.80 -25.75
C MET A 768 -7.49 8.49 -25.51
N THR A 769 -8.19 8.15 -24.43
CA THR A 769 -9.47 8.79 -24.08
C THR A 769 -9.31 10.27 -23.80
N SER A 770 -8.37 10.68 -22.93
CA SER A 770 -8.09 12.09 -22.62
C SER A 770 -7.56 12.86 -23.83
N TRP A 771 -7.77 14.19 -23.86
CA TRP A 771 -7.21 15.11 -24.85
C TRP A 771 -6.21 16.10 -24.24
N PHE A 772 -4.91 15.84 -24.40
CA PHE A 772 -3.88 16.84 -24.16
C PHE A 772 -3.63 17.61 -25.46
N GLY A 773 -4.00 18.89 -25.48
CA GLY A 773 -3.89 19.78 -26.63
C GLY A 773 -2.47 20.22 -26.98
N GLY A 774 -1.47 19.84 -26.17
CA GLY A 774 -0.08 20.24 -26.33
C GLY A 774 0.25 21.53 -25.56
N ARG A 775 1.40 22.11 -25.92
CA ARG A 775 1.89 23.39 -25.37
C ARG A 775 1.81 24.46 -26.45
N LEU A 776 0.91 25.42 -26.28
CA LEU A 776 0.56 26.43 -27.27
C LEU A 776 0.92 27.84 -26.79
N HIS A 777 1.10 28.76 -27.73
CA HIS A 777 1.18 30.19 -27.48
C HIS A 777 -0.19 30.88 -27.60
N PRO A 778 -0.39 32.05 -26.97
CA PRO A 778 -1.59 32.86 -27.19
C PRO A 778 -1.88 33.12 -28.67
N GLY A 779 -3.09 32.83 -29.12
CA GLY A 779 -3.52 32.93 -30.52
C GLY A 779 -3.40 31.64 -31.35
N GLU A 780 -2.75 30.61 -30.83
CA GLU A 780 -2.65 29.31 -31.49
C GLU A 780 -3.88 28.43 -31.24
N ASN A 781 -4.01 27.36 -32.03
CA ASN A 781 -5.04 26.37 -31.89
C ASN A 781 -4.46 24.95 -32.00
N THR A 782 -5.21 23.99 -31.49
CA THR A 782 -4.93 22.56 -31.61
C THR A 782 -6.21 21.84 -32.02
N THR A 783 -6.06 20.76 -32.78
CA THR A 783 -7.19 20.01 -33.34
C THR A 783 -7.01 18.53 -33.05
N THR A 784 -8.11 17.85 -32.77
CA THR A 784 -8.14 16.39 -32.66
C THR A 784 -9.38 15.81 -33.34
N GLU A 785 -9.34 14.51 -33.61
CA GLU A 785 -10.48 13.74 -34.09
C GLU A 785 -10.82 12.66 -33.05
N PHE A 786 -11.97 12.82 -32.40
CA PHE A 786 -12.49 11.82 -31.48
C PHE A 786 -13.17 10.70 -32.27
N THR A 787 -12.73 9.46 -32.04
CA THR A 787 -13.42 8.25 -32.48
C THR A 787 -14.35 7.79 -31.37
N ILE A 788 -15.62 7.62 -31.70
CA ILE A 788 -16.67 7.11 -30.82
C ILE A 788 -17.04 5.71 -31.30
N GLU A 789 -16.71 4.68 -30.54
CA GLU A 789 -16.98 3.28 -30.86
C GLU A 789 -18.29 2.81 -30.22
N ASN A 790 -19.22 2.31 -31.04
CA ASN A 790 -20.45 1.69 -30.59
C ASN A 790 -20.32 0.15 -30.67
N PRO A 791 -20.01 -0.53 -29.55
CA PRO A 791 -19.95 -2.00 -29.51
C PRO A 791 -21.32 -2.68 -29.52
N THR A 792 -22.41 -1.93 -29.39
CA THR A 792 -23.75 -2.48 -29.20
C THR A 792 -24.42 -2.91 -30.50
N ASP A 793 -25.51 -3.69 -30.38
CA ASP A 793 -26.37 -4.09 -31.51
C ASP A 793 -27.41 -3.03 -31.91
N LYS A 794 -27.40 -1.84 -31.29
CA LYS A 794 -28.33 -0.75 -31.58
C LYS A 794 -27.60 0.50 -32.02
N THR A 795 -28.26 1.33 -32.82
CA THR A 795 -27.74 2.68 -33.10
C THR A 795 -27.73 3.50 -31.82
N LEU A 796 -26.64 4.21 -31.57
CA LEU A 796 -26.52 5.15 -30.46
C LEU A 796 -26.57 6.58 -30.99
N ASP A 797 -27.41 7.41 -30.39
CA ASP A 797 -27.44 8.85 -30.65
C ASP A 797 -26.69 9.57 -29.54
N ILE A 798 -25.60 10.25 -29.89
CA ILE A 798 -24.68 10.89 -28.95
C ILE A 798 -24.73 12.41 -29.15
N THR A 799 -24.90 13.14 -28.04
CA THR A 799 -24.76 14.59 -27.97
C THR A 799 -23.38 14.95 -27.42
N ILE A 800 -22.74 15.99 -27.96
CA ILE A 800 -21.35 16.33 -27.67
C ILE A 800 -21.28 17.77 -27.20
N ASN A 801 -20.83 17.96 -25.97
CA ASN A 801 -20.80 19.25 -25.30
C ASN A 801 -19.40 19.51 -24.69
N PRO A 802 -18.59 20.43 -25.23
CA PRO A 802 -17.41 20.91 -24.52
C PRO A 802 -17.86 21.70 -23.28
N ILE A 803 -17.42 21.28 -22.08
CA ILE A 803 -17.84 21.89 -20.82
C ILE A 803 -16.65 22.26 -19.93
N ILE A 804 -16.87 23.25 -19.07
CA ILE A 804 -15.94 23.67 -18.02
C ILE A 804 -16.72 23.98 -16.74
N LEU A 805 -16.12 23.67 -15.59
CA LEU A 805 -16.63 24.05 -14.28
C LEU A 805 -16.39 25.54 -14.05
N LYS A 806 -17.46 26.32 -13.81
CA LYS A 806 -17.36 27.74 -13.45
C LYS A 806 -17.97 27.97 -12.07
N LEU A 807 -17.35 28.88 -11.33
CA LEU A 807 -17.87 29.37 -10.05
C LEU A 807 -19.22 30.06 -10.30
N ILE A 808 -20.24 29.60 -9.57
CA ILE A 808 -21.59 30.18 -9.56
C ILE A 808 -21.68 31.19 -8.42
N GLU A 809 -21.30 30.76 -7.23
CA GLU A 809 -21.48 31.51 -5.99
C GLU A 809 -20.34 31.20 -5.02
N LYS A 810 -19.97 32.18 -4.20
CA LYS A 810 -19.03 32.00 -3.10
C LYS A 810 -19.50 32.77 -1.87
N SER A 811 -19.46 32.11 -0.71
CA SER A 811 -19.68 32.73 0.60
C SER A 811 -18.44 32.54 1.49
N GLU A 812 -18.22 33.48 2.41
CA GLU A 812 -17.09 33.45 3.35
C GLU A 812 -17.52 33.90 4.74
N LEU A 813 -16.96 33.28 5.77
CA LEU A 813 -17.16 33.61 7.17
C LEU A 813 -15.81 33.60 7.87
N ASP A 814 -15.49 34.70 8.55
CA ASP A 814 -14.34 34.77 9.44
C ASP A 814 -14.74 34.35 10.86
N GLY A 815 -13.86 33.62 11.53
CA GLY A 815 -14.08 33.17 12.89
C GLY A 815 -12.78 32.90 13.64
N ILE A 816 -12.93 32.49 14.90
CA ILE A 816 -11.83 32.11 15.79
C ILE A 816 -12.18 30.75 16.36
N THR A 817 -11.24 29.80 16.33
CA THR A 817 -11.48 28.47 16.91
C THR A 817 -11.53 28.53 18.44
N GLU A 818 -12.38 27.69 19.03
CA GLU A 818 -12.36 27.40 20.46
C GLU A 818 -11.77 26.01 20.66
N VAL A 819 -10.63 25.93 21.33
CA VAL A 819 -9.92 24.67 21.55
C VAL A 819 -10.60 23.84 22.63
N GLN A 820 -10.48 22.51 22.54
CA GLN A 820 -10.85 21.58 23.61
C GLN A 820 -12.34 21.61 24.04
N LEU A 821 -13.25 21.91 23.10
CA LEU A 821 -14.68 21.83 23.36
C LEU A 821 -15.12 20.39 23.64
N GLN A 822 -15.89 20.20 24.69
CA GLN A 822 -16.45 18.89 25.06
C GLN A 822 -17.69 18.57 24.22
N ASP A 823 -17.81 17.30 23.83
CA ASP A 823 -19.05 16.78 23.24
C ASP A 823 -20.10 16.57 24.34
N PRO A 824 -21.37 16.94 24.14
CA PRO A 824 -22.43 16.74 25.14
C PRO A 824 -22.64 15.27 25.52
N ILE A 825 -22.35 14.32 24.61
CA ILE A 825 -22.59 12.89 24.78
C ILE A 825 -21.30 12.15 25.08
N LEU A 826 -20.29 12.27 24.22
CA LEU A 826 -18.98 11.63 24.36
C LEU A 826 -18.03 12.44 25.27
N ASN A 827 -18.58 13.02 26.34
CA ASN A 827 -17.92 13.90 27.32
C ASN A 827 -16.83 13.16 28.13
N LYS A 828 -15.79 12.72 27.43
CA LYS A 828 -14.64 11.96 27.91
C LYS A 828 -13.43 12.90 27.94
N SER A 829 -12.56 12.72 28.93
CA SER A 829 -11.31 13.47 29.02
C SER A 829 -10.47 13.31 27.76
N LYS A 830 -9.83 14.39 27.29
CA LYS A 830 -9.03 14.47 26.05
C LYS A 830 -9.77 14.11 24.75
N THR A 831 -11.09 13.95 24.80
CA THR A 831 -11.93 13.75 23.63
C THR A 831 -12.69 15.04 23.38
N TYR A 832 -12.52 15.63 22.20
CA TYR A 832 -13.03 16.97 21.92
C TYR A 832 -13.83 16.98 20.62
N ARG A 833 -14.86 17.82 20.58
CA ARG A 833 -15.66 18.07 19.39
C ARG A 833 -15.12 19.24 18.57
N PRO A 834 -15.43 19.29 17.26
CA PRO A 834 -15.21 20.48 16.44
C PRO A 834 -16.05 21.69 16.88
N ASN A 835 -15.63 22.88 16.47
CA ASN A 835 -16.50 24.05 16.38
C ASN A 835 -17.47 23.84 15.21
N TYR A 836 -18.78 23.87 15.48
CA TYR A 836 -19.80 23.66 14.44
C TYR A 836 -20.30 24.98 13.85
N VAL A 837 -20.42 25.02 12.52
CA VAL A 837 -21.01 26.12 11.74
C VAL A 837 -22.05 25.52 10.81
N LYS A 838 -23.31 25.94 10.90
CA LYS A 838 -24.34 25.49 9.96
C LYS A 838 -24.09 26.15 8.61
N LEU A 839 -24.29 25.42 7.51
CA LEU A 839 -24.08 25.98 6.18
C LEU A 839 -25.05 27.15 5.89
N THR A 840 -26.21 27.14 6.54
CA THR A 840 -27.21 28.23 6.56
C THR A 840 -26.72 29.54 7.18
N ASP A 841 -25.72 29.47 8.06
CA ASP A 841 -25.19 30.65 8.76
C ASP A 841 -24.12 31.39 7.95
N LEU A 842 -23.65 30.80 6.83
CA LEU A 842 -22.70 31.48 5.95
C LEU A 842 -23.37 32.68 5.24
N PRO A 843 -22.77 33.87 5.30
CA PRO A 843 -23.36 35.05 4.68
C PRO A 843 -23.34 34.92 3.16
N ILE A 844 -24.51 35.09 2.55
CA ILE A 844 -24.69 35.09 1.11
C ILE A 844 -24.71 36.55 0.65
N ASP A 845 -24.00 36.89 -0.42
CA ASP A 845 -24.15 38.21 -1.04
C ASP A 845 -25.54 38.32 -1.69
N VAL A 846 -26.47 38.92 -0.95
CA VAL A 846 -27.87 39.12 -1.35
C VAL A 846 -27.99 40.01 -2.60
N SER A 847 -26.93 40.73 -3.00
CA SER A 847 -26.92 41.51 -4.24
C SER A 847 -26.77 40.65 -5.50
N GLN A 848 -26.34 39.40 -5.37
CA GLN A 848 -26.08 38.46 -6.47
C GLN A 848 -26.93 37.18 -6.41
N SER A 849 -27.68 36.95 -5.32
CA SER A 849 -28.38 35.70 -5.05
C SER A 849 -29.92 35.88 -5.10
N ASN A 850 -30.58 35.12 -5.99
CA ASN A 850 -32.05 35.02 -6.11
C ASN A 850 -32.59 33.71 -5.51
N ARG A 851 -31.86 33.06 -4.59
CA ARG A 851 -32.13 31.67 -4.19
C ARG A 851 -33.16 31.53 -3.08
N THR A 852 -33.93 30.45 -3.15
CA THR A 852 -34.82 29.96 -2.08
C THR A 852 -34.21 28.82 -1.27
N ASN A 853 -33.13 28.19 -1.77
CA ASN A 853 -32.49 27.00 -1.20
C ASN A 853 -31.10 27.34 -0.63
N ILE A 854 -30.63 26.53 0.33
CA ILE A 854 -29.32 26.69 0.99
C ILE A 854 -28.16 26.39 0.03
N ILE A 855 -28.36 25.45 -0.88
CA ILE A 855 -27.39 25.06 -1.91
C ILE A 855 -28.00 25.42 -3.28
N PRO A 856 -27.26 26.11 -4.18
CA PRO A 856 -27.75 26.38 -5.53
C PRO A 856 -28.10 25.09 -6.27
N THR A 857 -29.29 25.03 -6.89
CA THR A 857 -29.79 23.82 -7.55
C THR A 857 -29.03 23.44 -8.81
N ASP A 858 -28.29 24.39 -9.41
CA ASP A 858 -27.42 24.17 -10.56
C ASP A 858 -25.95 23.92 -10.18
N ALA A 859 -25.64 23.82 -8.88
CA ALA A 859 -24.32 23.44 -8.40
C ALA A 859 -24.11 21.92 -8.54
N SER A 860 -23.11 21.54 -9.34
CA SER A 860 -22.63 20.16 -9.45
C SER A 860 -21.50 19.86 -8.47
N LEU A 861 -20.85 20.88 -7.91
CA LEU A 861 -19.74 20.73 -6.97
C LEU A 861 -19.77 21.85 -5.92
N MET A 862 -19.62 21.45 -4.65
CA MET A 862 -19.32 22.36 -3.55
C MET A 862 -17.87 22.13 -3.09
N VAL A 863 -17.10 23.21 -2.97
CA VAL A 863 -15.75 23.21 -2.40
C VAL A 863 -15.75 24.08 -1.15
N LEU A 864 -15.46 23.46 -0.01
CA LEU A 864 -15.28 24.14 1.27
C LEU A 864 -13.79 24.28 1.55
N ASN A 865 -13.37 25.51 1.83
CA ASN A 865 -11.99 25.83 2.19
C ASN A 865 -11.93 26.50 3.55
N LEU A 866 -11.09 25.98 4.44
CA LEU A 866 -10.74 26.59 5.72
C LEU A 866 -9.31 27.12 5.62
N ARG A 867 -9.13 28.43 5.78
CA ARG A 867 -7.84 29.11 5.61
C ARG A 867 -7.37 29.75 6.92
N PHE A 868 -6.08 29.63 7.20
CA PHE A 868 -5.44 30.22 8.38
C PHE A 868 -4.32 31.19 7.96
N PRO A 869 -4.10 32.30 8.69
CA PRO A 869 -2.90 33.09 8.55
C PRO A 869 -1.65 32.23 8.83
N PHE A 870 -0.61 32.40 8.02
CA PHE A 870 0.60 31.59 8.12
C PHE A 870 1.31 31.74 9.48
N ASP A 871 1.33 32.96 10.05
CA ASP A 871 1.87 33.26 11.38
C ASP A 871 1.11 32.58 12.52
N THR A 872 -0.17 32.25 12.30
CA THR A 872 -1.01 31.52 13.26
C THR A 872 -0.75 30.02 13.17
N PHE A 873 -0.53 29.51 11.96
CA PHE A 873 -0.23 28.11 11.70
C PHE A 873 1.16 27.69 12.16
N MET A 874 2.19 28.49 11.91
CA MET A 874 3.59 28.13 12.21
C MET A 874 4.31 29.23 12.98
N ASN A 875 4.96 28.86 14.08
CA ASN A 875 5.80 29.78 14.84
C ASN A 875 7.11 30.07 14.08
N GLN A 876 7.16 31.22 13.40
CA GLN A 876 8.33 31.66 12.62
C GLN A 876 9.53 32.09 13.48
N THR A 877 9.35 32.23 14.79
CA THR A 877 10.45 32.59 15.69
C THR A 877 11.26 31.39 16.16
N ASP A 878 10.77 30.18 15.87
CA ASP A 878 11.53 28.97 16.15
C ASP A 878 12.77 28.88 15.25
N THR A 879 13.86 28.37 15.81
CA THR A 879 15.12 28.17 15.09
C THR A 879 15.06 26.99 14.13
N VAL A 880 14.14 26.04 14.36
CA VAL A 880 13.91 24.89 13.50
C VAL A 880 12.61 25.10 12.71
N TYR A 881 12.71 25.10 11.39
CA TYR A 881 11.55 25.27 10.51
C TYR A 881 10.50 24.20 10.77
N ALA A 882 9.22 24.60 10.88
CA ALA A 882 8.09 23.71 11.12
C ALA A 882 8.18 22.87 12.42
N ASP A 883 8.93 23.31 13.43
CA ASP A 883 9.04 22.59 14.72
C ASP A 883 7.89 22.89 15.70
N ASP A 884 7.09 23.92 15.40
CA ASP A 884 6.04 24.39 16.31
C ASP A 884 4.83 24.93 15.54
N MET A 885 3.91 24.01 15.24
CA MET A 885 2.75 24.20 14.37
C MET A 885 1.43 24.04 15.13
N LYS A 886 0.45 24.89 14.79
CA LYS A 886 -0.97 24.73 15.16
C LYS A 886 -1.74 24.32 13.92
N ILE A 887 -2.52 23.26 14.04
CA ILE A 887 -3.24 22.66 12.92
C ILE A 887 -4.73 22.67 13.23
N SER A 888 -5.57 22.65 12.20
CA SER A 888 -7.00 22.43 12.38
C SER A 888 -7.58 21.75 11.15
N SER A 889 -8.49 20.80 11.36
CA SER A 889 -9.16 20.04 10.30
C SER A 889 -10.53 20.61 9.98
N LEU A 890 -11.01 20.26 8.79
CA LEU A 890 -12.33 20.56 8.29
C LEU A 890 -13.13 19.26 8.14
N TYR A 891 -14.37 19.25 8.60
CA TYR A 891 -15.30 18.13 8.48
C TYR A 891 -16.64 18.65 7.96
N VAL A 892 -17.37 17.81 7.25
CA VAL A 892 -18.72 18.14 6.78
C VAL A 892 -19.64 16.99 7.15
N TYR A 893 -20.79 17.35 7.73
CA TYR A 893 -21.77 16.41 8.24
C TYR A 893 -23.16 16.68 7.68
N ASP A 894 -23.95 15.63 7.55
CA ASP A 894 -25.41 15.70 7.49
C ASP A 894 -25.94 15.52 8.92
N TRP A 895 -26.51 16.58 9.48
CA TRP A 895 -26.95 16.62 10.89
C TRP A 895 -28.46 16.49 11.00
N LYS A 896 -28.88 15.50 11.78
CA LYS A 896 -30.28 15.29 12.14
C LYS A 896 -30.44 15.41 13.65
N ASP A 897 -31.10 16.47 14.09
CA ASP A 897 -31.54 16.64 15.47
C ASP A 897 -32.53 15.52 15.86
N LYS A 898 -32.02 14.47 16.52
CA LYS A 898 -32.78 13.25 16.85
C LYS A 898 -33.59 13.47 18.11
N ASN A 899 -33.12 14.32 19.03
CA ASN A 899 -33.72 14.51 20.35
C ASN A 899 -34.56 15.82 20.45
N ASN A 900 -34.52 16.68 19.44
CA ASN A 900 -35.17 18.00 19.33
C ASN A 900 -34.69 19.03 20.36
N ASP A 901 -33.42 19.00 20.76
CA ASP A 901 -32.81 20.00 21.66
C ASP A 901 -32.07 21.14 20.92
N ALA A 902 -31.94 21.02 19.59
CA ALA A 902 -31.19 21.91 18.71
C ALA A 902 -29.69 22.07 19.05
N GLU A 903 -29.12 21.21 19.88
CA GLU A 903 -27.69 21.12 20.19
C GLU A 903 -27.03 20.04 19.32
N ILE A 904 -25.98 20.42 18.59
CA ILE A 904 -25.26 19.46 17.74
C ILE A 904 -24.38 18.55 18.61
N SER A 905 -24.64 17.24 18.56
CA SER A 905 -23.86 16.20 19.24
C SER A 905 -23.36 15.11 18.28
N SER A 906 -22.26 14.45 18.67
CA SER A 906 -21.59 13.43 17.85
C SER A 906 -22.47 12.24 17.41
N ASP A 907 -23.48 11.87 18.20
CA ASP A 907 -24.40 10.78 17.90
C ASP A 907 -25.50 11.13 16.89
N GLU A 908 -25.57 12.40 16.50
CA GLU A 908 -26.51 12.96 15.52
C GLU A 908 -25.86 13.29 14.17
N LEU A 909 -24.54 13.12 14.06
CA LEU A 909 -23.76 13.49 12.88
C LEU A 909 -23.49 12.29 11.98
N SER A 910 -23.81 12.47 10.69
CA SER A 910 -23.38 11.60 9.61
C SER A 910 -22.22 12.24 8.85
N LEU A 911 -21.04 11.61 8.83
CA LEU A 911 -19.88 12.17 8.14
C LEU A 911 -20.06 12.08 6.62
N VAL A 912 -20.04 13.24 5.96
CA VAL A 912 -20.11 13.35 4.50
C VAL A 912 -18.71 13.25 3.90
N ASN A 913 -17.82 14.17 4.28
CA ASN A 913 -16.43 14.20 3.85
C ASN A 913 -15.55 14.97 4.86
N ARG A 914 -14.23 14.82 4.75
CA ARG A 914 -13.25 15.45 5.63
C ARG A 914 -12.06 16.02 4.87
N GLY A 915 -11.42 17.01 5.50
CA GLY A 915 -10.37 17.87 4.96
C GLY A 915 -9.28 18.09 6.00
N GLY A 916 -8.16 17.41 5.86
CA GLY A 916 -6.96 17.61 6.66
C GLY A 916 -5.74 17.85 5.79
N SER A 917 -4.82 18.68 6.26
CA SER A 917 -3.53 18.99 5.67
C SER A 917 -2.61 19.61 6.73
N TRP A 918 -1.30 19.36 6.62
CA TRP A 918 -0.28 20.08 7.36
C TRP A 918 0.03 21.41 6.66
N GLY A 919 -0.98 22.27 6.57
CA GLY A 919 -0.90 23.52 5.82
C GLY A 919 -1.90 24.57 6.27
N THR A 920 -1.80 25.75 5.67
CA THR A 920 -2.68 26.89 5.95
C THR A 920 -4.04 26.78 5.28
N VAL A 921 -4.29 25.72 4.51
CA VAL A 921 -5.55 25.48 3.79
C VAL A 921 -6.02 24.06 4.03
N GLN A 922 -7.28 23.90 4.39
CA GLN A 922 -7.98 22.62 4.43
C GLN A 922 -9.09 22.67 3.39
N GLU A 923 -9.21 21.63 2.57
CA GLU A 923 -10.20 21.58 1.51
C GLU A 923 -11.07 20.33 1.62
N VAL A 924 -12.39 20.51 1.47
CA VAL A 924 -13.37 19.44 1.31
C VAL A 924 -14.15 19.66 0.03
N ARG A 925 -14.40 18.58 -0.72
CA ARG A 925 -15.16 18.61 -1.96
C ARG A 925 -16.36 17.67 -1.89
N ILE A 926 -17.52 18.17 -2.31
CA ILE A 926 -18.79 17.42 -2.29
C ILE A 926 -19.46 17.56 -3.66
N SER A 927 -19.57 16.42 -4.33
CA SER A 927 -20.20 16.26 -5.64
C SER A 927 -21.72 16.23 -5.50
N ASP A 928 -22.43 16.87 -6.44
CA ASP A 928 -23.89 17.00 -6.45
C ASP A 928 -24.46 17.40 -5.07
N PRO A 929 -23.98 18.50 -4.46
CA PRO A 929 -24.18 18.81 -3.05
C PRO A 929 -25.66 18.97 -2.66
N SER A 930 -26.55 19.26 -3.61
CA SER A 930 -28.00 19.34 -3.37
C SER A 930 -28.67 17.98 -3.13
N GLU A 931 -28.01 16.88 -3.49
CA GLU A 931 -28.49 15.50 -3.34
C GLU A 931 -27.80 14.74 -2.20
N LYS A 932 -26.79 15.34 -1.54
CA LYS A 932 -25.93 14.66 -0.55
C LYS A 932 -26.34 14.85 0.90
N PHE A 933 -27.29 15.75 1.17
CA PHE A 933 -27.78 16.02 2.52
C PHE A 933 -29.27 15.71 2.57
N ASP A 934 -29.66 14.77 3.42
CA ASP A 934 -31.06 14.49 3.72
C ASP A 934 -31.58 15.44 4.83
N ASN A 935 -30.68 16.02 5.62
CA ASN A 935 -30.97 16.89 6.76
C ASN A 935 -30.12 18.18 6.68
N GLU A 936 -29.83 18.82 7.82
CA GLU A 936 -29.16 20.13 7.85
C GLU A 936 -27.64 19.97 7.64
N PRO A 937 -27.03 20.61 6.62
CA PRO A 937 -25.58 20.54 6.40
C PRO A 937 -24.81 21.32 7.48
N VAL A 938 -23.87 20.66 8.14
CA VAL A 938 -23.02 21.24 9.21
C VAL A 938 -21.55 21.11 8.85
N VAL A 939 -20.78 22.17 9.08
CA VAL A 939 -19.33 22.19 8.95
C VAL A 939 -18.70 22.12 10.35
N GLY A 940 -17.80 21.15 10.56
CA GLY A 940 -16.98 21.05 11.76
C GLY A 940 -15.58 21.57 11.51
N ILE A 941 -15.17 22.57 12.29
CA ILE A 941 -13.80 23.09 12.32
C ILE A 941 -13.14 22.54 13.57
N TYR A 942 -12.22 21.59 13.41
CA TYR A 942 -11.59 20.90 14.53
C TYR A 942 -10.22 21.50 14.80
N PRO A 943 -10.03 22.36 15.82
CA PRO A 943 -8.71 22.74 16.24
C PRO A 943 -8.06 21.55 16.96
N VAL A 944 -7.00 21.04 16.35
CA VAL A 944 -6.10 20.03 16.95
C VAL A 944 -5.70 20.55 18.34
N PRO A 945 -6.01 19.83 19.44
CA PRO A 945 -5.87 20.34 20.80
C PRO A 945 -4.41 20.50 21.22
N GLU A 946 -3.47 19.92 20.48
CA GLU A 946 -2.02 19.96 20.75
C GLU A 946 -1.24 20.55 19.57
N ARG A 947 0.02 20.94 19.80
CA ARG A 947 0.91 21.54 18.80
C ARG A 947 1.87 20.49 18.26
N TYR A 948 2.24 20.60 16.99
CA TYR A 948 3.04 19.60 16.29
C TYR A 948 4.35 20.18 15.76
N SER A 949 5.39 19.35 15.80
CA SER A 949 6.62 19.50 15.05
C SER A 949 6.55 18.59 13.84
N TYR A 950 6.93 19.10 12.67
CA TYR A 950 7.14 18.28 11.48
C TYR A 950 8.20 17.20 11.69
N TRP A 951 9.20 17.47 12.55
CA TRP A 951 10.33 16.58 12.78
C TRP A 951 10.08 15.58 13.91
N ASN A 952 9.42 16.04 14.98
CA ASN A 952 9.29 15.28 16.22
C ASN A 952 7.84 14.86 16.51
N GLY A 953 6.88 15.18 15.63
CA GLY A 953 5.47 14.89 15.84
C GLY A 953 4.85 15.73 16.96
N ASN A 954 3.98 15.14 17.76
CA ASN A 954 3.27 15.84 18.81
C ASN A 954 4.22 16.43 19.88
N THR A 955 4.17 17.74 20.09
CA THR A 955 5.04 18.43 21.06
C THR A 955 4.54 18.32 22.50
N ASN A 956 3.36 17.72 22.72
CA ASN A 956 2.63 17.65 23.99
C ASN A 956 2.32 19.04 24.60
N LYS A 957 2.37 20.10 23.79
CA LYS A 957 1.97 21.45 24.17
C LYS A 957 0.54 21.67 23.69
N ASN A 958 -0.31 22.22 24.54
CA ASN A 958 -1.67 22.61 24.13
C ASN A 958 -1.61 23.63 22.98
N SER A 959 -2.48 23.41 22.00
CA SER A 959 -2.79 24.38 20.96
C SER A 959 -3.55 25.57 21.54
N THR A 960 -3.58 26.66 20.79
CA THR A 960 -4.33 27.86 21.12
C THR A 960 -5.28 28.19 19.99
N SER A 961 -6.26 29.05 20.26
CA SER A 961 -7.20 29.52 19.25
C SER A 961 -6.48 30.03 17.99
N MET A 962 -7.16 29.86 16.86
CA MET A 962 -6.67 30.25 15.55
C MET A 962 -7.77 31.07 14.86
N ASP A 963 -7.38 32.24 14.34
CA ASP A 963 -8.22 32.95 13.38
C ASP A 963 -8.31 32.13 12.10
N TYR A 964 -9.51 32.05 11.53
CA TYR A 964 -9.76 31.32 10.29
C TYR A 964 -10.75 32.06 9.39
N THR A 965 -10.66 31.77 8.10
CA THR A 965 -11.68 32.10 7.10
C THR A 965 -12.23 30.81 6.51
N LEU A 966 -13.50 30.51 6.76
CA LEU A 966 -14.24 29.43 6.12
C LEU A 966 -14.89 29.98 4.84
N SER A 967 -14.81 29.25 3.74
CA SER A 967 -15.44 29.63 2.48
C SER A 967 -16.13 28.46 1.81
N ALA A 968 -17.35 28.67 1.29
CA ALA A 968 -18.09 27.72 0.48
C ALA A 968 -18.19 28.24 -0.95
N SER A 969 -17.65 27.50 -1.91
CA SER A 969 -17.66 27.83 -3.33
C SER A 969 -18.48 26.80 -4.09
N TYR A 970 -19.48 27.25 -4.85
CA TYR A 970 -20.36 26.40 -5.63
C TYR A 970 -20.03 26.52 -7.11
N PHE A 971 -19.84 25.40 -7.79
CA PHE A 971 -19.48 25.34 -9.21
C PHE A 971 -20.55 24.58 -9.98
N GLY A 972 -20.74 24.97 -11.24
CA GLY A 972 -21.59 24.24 -12.17
C GLY A 972 -21.01 24.23 -13.57
N ASN A 973 -21.51 23.29 -14.37
CA ASN A 973 -21.06 23.10 -15.74
C ASN A 973 -21.56 24.23 -16.64
N LYS A 974 -20.65 24.78 -17.45
CA LYS A 974 -20.94 25.74 -18.53
C LYS A 974 -20.27 25.27 -19.81
N LEU A 975 -20.80 25.67 -20.97
CA LEU A 975 -20.14 25.40 -22.24
C LEU A 975 -18.76 26.07 -22.28
N TRP A 976 -17.80 25.37 -22.89
CA TRP A 976 -16.44 25.86 -23.04
C TRP A 976 -16.27 26.55 -24.39
N ASP A 977 -16.41 27.87 -24.40
CA ASP A 977 -16.43 28.71 -25.61
C ASP A 977 -15.15 28.59 -26.48
N ASN A 978 -14.04 28.16 -25.89
CA ASN A 978 -12.75 27.98 -26.57
C ASN A 978 -12.65 26.67 -27.36
N VAL A 979 -13.59 25.75 -27.16
CA VAL A 979 -13.60 24.44 -27.82
C VAL A 979 -14.82 24.35 -28.72
N SER A 980 -14.58 24.05 -29.99
CA SER A 980 -15.64 23.91 -31.00
C SER A 980 -15.60 22.52 -31.61
N VAL A 981 -16.78 21.98 -31.95
CA VAL A 981 -16.93 20.69 -32.63
C VAL A 981 -17.60 20.88 -33.99
N ASN A 982 -17.24 20.04 -34.96
CA ASN A 982 -17.87 20.08 -36.29
C ASN A 982 -19.34 19.62 -36.27
N THR A 983 -19.73 18.79 -35.32
CA THR A 983 -21.13 18.40 -35.05
C THR A 983 -21.36 18.22 -33.55
N GLN A 984 -22.51 18.67 -33.06
CA GLN A 984 -22.93 18.49 -31.66
C GLN A 984 -23.77 17.23 -31.46
N LYS A 985 -24.25 16.60 -32.54
CA LYS A 985 -25.03 15.36 -32.48
C LYS A 985 -24.58 14.40 -33.55
N ILE A 986 -24.48 13.13 -33.21
CA ILE A 986 -24.07 12.09 -34.15
C ILE A 986 -24.78 10.78 -33.83
N SER A 987 -25.23 10.08 -34.88
CA SER A 987 -25.78 8.74 -34.77
C SER A 987 -24.72 7.73 -35.20
N ILE A 988 -24.49 6.71 -34.38
CA ILE A 988 -23.44 5.71 -34.59
C ILE A 988 -24.11 4.36 -34.80
N PRO A 989 -24.01 3.75 -36.00
CA PRO A 989 -24.60 2.45 -36.27
C PRO A 989 -24.10 1.36 -35.32
N PRO A 990 -24.84 0.25 -35.15
CA PRO A 990 -24.40 -0.91 -34.38
C PRO A 990 -23.03 -1.43 -34.83
N LYS A 991 -22.18 -1.85 -33.87
CA LYS A 991 -20.84 -2.43 -34.12
C LYS A 991 -19.99 -1.61 -35.09
N ASN A 992 -20.06 -0.30 -34.96
CA ASN A 992 -19.38 0.64 -35.85
C ASN A 992 -18.83 1.82 -35.04
N SER A 993 -18.04 2.67 -35.69
CA SER A 993 -17.47 3.87 -35.09
C SER A 993 -17.75 5.09 -35.95
N SER A 994 -17.86 6.25 -35.31
CA SER A 994 -17.96 7.55 -35.99
C SER A 994 -16.92 8.52 -35.44
N LYS A 995 -16.55 9.50 -36.27
CA LYS A 995 -15.49 10.48 -35.97
C LYS A 995 -16.05 11.89 -35.85
N VAL A 996 -15.53 12.65 -34.89
CA VAL A 996 -15.91 14.04 -34.61
C VAL A 996 -14.66 14.89 -34.45
N SER A 997 -14.56 15.97 -35.21
CA SER A 997 -13.42 16.88 -35.14
C SER A 997 -13.68 17.95 -34.08
N ALA A 998 -12.71 18.18 -33.21
CA ALA A 998 -12.73 19.22 -32.19
C ALA A 998 -11.52 20.15 -32.35
N VAL A 999 -11.74 21.46 -32.17
CA VAL A 999 -10.70 22.50 -32.23
C VAL A 999 -10.71 23.28 -30.92
N LEU A 1000 -9.57 23.35 -30.24
CA LEU A 1000 -9.35 24.19 -29.07
C LEU A 1000 -8.52 25.41 -29.50
N SER A 1001 -9.02 26.61 -29.21
CA SER A 1001 -8.35 27.87 -29.54
C SER A 1001 -7.94 28.64 -28.28
N VAL A 1002 -6.66 29.03 -28.22
CA VAL A 1002 -6.08 29.83 -27.14
C VAL A 1002 -6.26 31.32 -27.48
N PRO A 1003 -7.03 32.12 -26.71
CA PRO A 1003 -7.21 33.53 -26.98
C PRO A 1003 -5.88 34.31 -26.93
N PRO A 1004 -5.72 35.40 -27.70
CA PRO A 1004 -4.49 36.20 -27.70
C PRO A 1004 -4.14 36.85 -26.35
N ASP A 1005 -5.13 37.03 -25.47
CA ASP A 1005 -5.00 37.61 -24.13
C ASP A 1005 -4.89 36.56 -23.01
N MET A 1006 -4.83 35.27 -23.38
CA MET A 1006 -4.71 34.17 -22.43
C MET A 1006 -3.34 34.19 -21.74
N GLN A 1007 -3.33 34.03 -20.42
CA GLN A 1007 -2.10 34.05 -19.63
C GLN A 1007 -1.40 32.70 -19.66
N THR A 1008 -0.11 32.69 -19.34
CA THR A 1008 0.67 31.47 -19.17
C THR A 1008 0.06 30.61 -18.06
N GLY A 1009 -0.17 29.32 -18.34
CA GLY A 1009 -0.77 28.39 -17.38
C GLY A 1009 -1.34 27.14 -18.04
N VAL A 1010 -1.87 26.22 -17.24
CA VAL A 1010 -2.57 25.03 -17.74
C VAL A 1010 -4.08 25.28 -17.65
N TYR A 1011 -4.77 25.09 -18.76
CA TYR A 1011 -6.22 25.22 -18.86
C TYR A 1011 -6.86 23.87 -19.11
N GLN A 1012 -8.07 23.69 -18.61
CA GLN A 1012 -8.70 22.37 -18.52
C GLN A 1012 -10.22 22.43 -18.49
N GLY A 1013 -10.84 21.32 -18.89
CA GLY A 1013 -12.29 21.10 -18.92
C GLY A 1013 -12.58 19.70 -19.45
N PHE A 1014 -13.81 19.44 -19.87
CA PHE A 1014 -14.21 18.14 -20.42
C PHE A 1014 -14.79 18.26 -21.82
N MET A 1015 -14.59 17.22 -22.62
CA MET A 1015 -15.46 16.90 -23.74
C MET A 1015 -16.50 15.90 -23.24
N ASN A 1016 -17.75 16.35 -23.06
CA ASN A 1016 -18.86 15.51 -22.61
C ASN A 1016 -19.54 14.85 -23.81
N PHE A 1017 -19.70 13.53 -23.75
CA PHE A 1017 -20.42 12.71 -24.73
C PHE A 1017 -21.60 12.02 -24.03
N GLU A 1018 -22.81 12.41 -24.41
CA GLU A 1018 -24.04 11.99 -23.74
C GLU A 1018 -24.90 11.13 -24.69
N GLY A 1019 -25.09 9.86 -24.34
CA GLY A 1019 -26.06 8.96 -24.94
C GLY A 1019 -27.17 8.59 -23.95
N GLU A 1020 -28.19 7.87 -24.41
CA GLU A 1020 -29.40 7.56 -23.62
C GLU A 1020 -29.12 6.88 -22.26
N HIS A 1021 -28.07 6.07 -22.17
CA HIS A 1021 -27.74 5.25 -20.97
C HIS A 1021 -26.27 5.37 -20.54
N HIS A 1022 -25.54 6.33 -21.10
CA HIS A 1022 -24.12 6.47 -20.87
C HIS A 1022 -23.66 7.90 -21.14
N GLU A 1023 -22.94 8.45 -20.17
CA GLU A 1023 -22.32 9.76 -20.25
C GLU A 1023 -20.82 9.57 -20.04
N ILE A 1024 -19.99 10.20 -20.87
CA ILE A 1024 -18.53 10.13 -20.79
C ILE A 1024 -17.97 11.53 -20.71
N ASN A 1025 -17.21 11.82 -19.66
CA ASN A 1025 -16.48 13.07 -19.51
C ASN A 1025 -15.00 12.85 -19.83
N VAL A 1026 -14.63 13.16 -21.08
CA VAL A 1026 -13.25 13.05 -21.54
C VAL A 1026 -12.43 14.22 -20.98
N PRO A 1027 -11.38 13.98 -20.16
CA PRO A 1027 -10.52 15.04 -19.62
C PRO A 1027 -9.78 15.77 -20.75
N VAL A 1028 -9.79 17.10 -20.74
CA VAL A 1028 -9.08 17.93 -21.70
C VAL A 1028 -8.16 18.89 -20.98
N SER A 1029 -6.94 19.08 -21.51
CA SER A 1029 -6.04 20.13 -21.03
C SER A 1029 -5.16 20.72 -22.14
N VAL A 1030 -4.65 21.92 -21.91
CA VAL A 1030 -3.67 22.59 -22.78
C VAL A 1030 -2.74 23.45 -21.92
N GLY A 1031 -1.43 23.40 -22.21
CA GLY A 1031 -0.46 24.31 -21.60
C GLY A 1031 -0.29 25.56 -22.45
N VAL A 1032 -0.53 26.75 -21.91
CA VAL A 1032 -0.28 28.03 -22.58
C VAL A 1032 1.06 28.58 -22.12
N LEU A 1033 1.95 28.85 -23.07
CA LEU A 1033 3.32 29.31 -22.82
C LEU A 1033 3.52 30.77 -23.22
N SER A 1034 4.22 31.53 -22.40
CA SER A 1034 4.85 32.80 -22.79
C SER A 1034 6.29 32.55 -23.23
N SER A 1035 6.73 33.25 -24.27
CA SER A 1035 8.16 33.38 -24.57
C SER A 1035 8.88 34.04 -23.39
N VAL A 1036 9.94 33.42 -22.89
CA VAL A 1036 10.85 34.06 -21.94
C VAL A 1036 11.89 34.80 -22.79
N ASP A 1037 11.86 36.13 -22.72
CA ASP A 1037 12.81 37.02 -23.43
C ASP A 1037 14.25 36.91 -22.91
#